data_AF-A0A9D8TI24-F1
#
_entry.id   AF-A0A9D8TI24-F1
#
_cell.length_a   1.000
_cell.length_b   1.000
_cell.length_c   1.000
_cell.angle_alpha   90.00
_cell.angle_beta   90.00
_cell.angle_gamma   90.00
#
_symmetry.space_group_name_H-M   'P 1'
#
loop_
_entity.id
_entity.type
_entity.pdbx_description
1 polymer ?
#
loop_
_entity_poly.entity_id
_entity_poly.type
_entity_poly.pdbx_seq_one_letter_code
_entity_poly.pdbx_strand_id
1 'polypeptide(L)'
;MSYIFRLHEQGNNTLTDWSESANYGSDVINQIEDPDGNTAAKEITSIPSPFARIDLVKTAFKFVVDSGNLKGKTIYHKMVSDTLDVAEIFFNYDRFKDKVEILKWDKNVELANLKNGQDAHKSVFNTLYTFFDQDSRSYNFDYADCFYLLRYKGKHKKSKLDIIGATSPATLFFSSANNLSYLSDDFHFPNDKPFDDGYVPLYERDKDFVGCFFALKEQYPLFSIRFPEVSRYLDATYNQLDSTIKDEVDNTDISNYDKLSYDGANEVSILNDFFFFKKRESLSNINKSDFIIKSNKNDLKPLVLPVKEGTLYASWIYSQGTWGTDKKAPYYDEKSLDERVLPFDGTKYPYLTISDFLEDTIIAVDYEFNSSQFYDFIPKDKHNEGTRDRTYLCPLKSCFFDYFTTEELRNNMLTIEPLSGGGLFVRLTIPVQNGKNVIYEKNYFINSEVDKENNRGNIVMRDFSLAMFPNVKFSQPELAYYRIGLMTRFNDQPHYSLKCYNNEVGLIDVKNEYLRNQSVNEVVQCKNIAIEKANIDYIVVNCAGSNGLILPKFKEQKGSDTYSFAIDFGTTNTHIEYNVDGGSSKSFDITEKDLQLSFLSKYDIERKEVFYSDFIPEVIGSVDSEFKFPIRTVLSEANGVNWNNAIYPFVQANIPLTYEKKVQFRYNKISSNLKWSNDKNNISQVKCYIESLMLLLRNKVLLNEGDLTNTKIVWFYPISMTNARFNDFKLVWVEAYKKYFDANYDDNNANVKKVIPMTESVAPYKYYNANTAAAANMITIDIGGETTDVVIAENNSIKSITSFRFAANSVFGDGYTGVDSPQNGIVRQFKSSIYEVLKDNEMNDLTNIFNTLDEKNISADIASFLFSLVENQSVKRKGISDRVDFNKILRVGNTQNIVILIFYTAIIYHVASIMKAKDLSMPRYITFSGNGSKIVSILTLDTSSNGVLSEYTRKIFSKIYNTPFDSNGLGIKIAENPKIATCKGGLSQPEEQTPSGVKSLRLILKSTDNKTFIVDEDYKSIIDNRDEYVNKTVQQVEEFFEFLFSLNGEFNLRDNFGIEHNSIDLAENICYKDLKTYVNRGLDCKLKEVAPQDKVEETMFFYAISGVLHALADEICNKNSVNSNN
;
A
#
# COMPACT_ATOMS: atom_id res chain seq x y z
N MET A 1 20.39 -65.37 85.08
CA MET A 1 18.95 -65.19 84.83
C MET A 1 18.75 -65.16 83.33
N SER A 2 18.01 -66.12 82.78
CA SER A 2 17.68 -66.17 81.35
C SER A 2 16.72 -65.01 81.04
N TYR A 3 17.17 -64.05 80.23
CA TYR A 3 16.32 -62.95 79.76
C TYR A 3 15.52 -63.44 78.55
N ILE A 4 14.19 -63.41 78.64
CA ILE A 4 13.32 -63.61 77.47
C ILE A 4 13.23 -62.26 76.76
N PHE A 5 13.67 -62.19 75.50
CA PHE A 5 13.56 -60.98 74.68
C PHE A 5 12.09 -60.76 74.31
N ARG A 6 11.50 -59.62 74.72
CA ARG A 6 10.13 -59.21 74.37
C ARG A 6 10.11 -57.74 73.99
N LEU A 7 9.26 -57.42 73.01
CA LEU A 7 9.02 -56.05 72.53
C LEU A 7 7.81 -55.38 73.22
N HIS A 8 7.20 -56.05 74.19
CA HIS A 8 6.00 -55.62 74.91
C HIS A 8 6.06 -56.11 76.37
N GLU A 9 5.21 -55.53 77.24
CA GLU A 9 5.29 -55.76 78.69
C GLU A 9 4.55 -57.01 79.20
N GLN A 10 3.70 -57.65 78.37
CA GLN A 10 2.87 -58.79 78.77
C GLN A 10 3.49 -60.17 78.44
N GLY A 11 3.23 -61.25 79.20
CA GLY A 11 3.55 -62.64 78.80
C GLY A 11 4.06 -63.59 79.91
N ASN A 12 4.00 -64.91 79.66
CA ASN A 12 4.37 -65.94 80.65
C ASN A 12 5.89 -66.07 80.83
N ASN A 13 6.42 -65.72 82.01
CA ASN A 13 7.86 -65.72 82.31
C ASN A 13 8.46 -67.10 82.61
N THR A 14 7.70 -68.18 82.39
CA THR A 14 8.14 -69.56 82.68
C THR A 14 8.61 -70.35 81.45
N LEU A 15 8.72 -69.72 80.28
CA LEU A 15 9.21 -70.38 79.05
C LEU A 15 10.74 -70.62 79.14
N THR A 16 11.16 -71.87 78.93
CA THR A 16 12.56 -72.30 78.88
C THR A 16 12.87 -72.92 77.51
N ASP A 17 13.98 -72.52 76.88
CA ASP A 17 14.40 -72.91 75.52
C ASP A 17 13.32 -72.64 74.45
N TRP A 18 13.21 -73.49 73.42
CA TRP A 18 12.20 -73.43 72.38
C TRP A 18 10.88 -73.99 72.91
N SER A 19 9.88 -73.11 73.07
CA SER A 19 8.54 -73.45 73.54
C SER A 19 7.50 -72.83 72.61
N GLU A 20 6.30 -73.43 72.51
CA GLU A 20 5.20 -72.83 71.74
C GLU A 20 4.79 -71.48 72.35
N SER A 21 4.82 -70.41 71.55
CA SER A 21 4.27 -69.10 71.93
C SER A 21 2.91 -68.90 71.28
N ALA A 22 2.05 -68.11 71.93
CA ALA A 22 0.81 -67.64 71.34
C ALA A 22 1.06 -66.40 70.45
N ASN A 23 0.25 -66.23 69.40
CA ASN A 23 0.25 -65.00 68.61
C ASN A 23 -0.12 -63.79 69.48
N TYR A 24 0.47 -62.63 69.22
CA TYR A 24 0.12 -61.40 69.91
C TYR A 24 -1.29 -60.95 69.56
N GLY A 25 -2.09 -60.63 70.59
CA GLY A 25 -3.35 -59.93 70.43
C GLY A 25 -3.14 -58.43 70.20
N SER A 26 -4.16 -57.73 69.73
CA SER A 26 -4.12 -56.31 69.36
C SER A 26 -3.61 -55.40 70.49
N ASP A 27 -3.99 -55.69 71.74
CA ASP A 27 -3.58 -54.89 72.91
C ASP A 27 -2.07 -54.98 73.19
N VAL A 28 -1.45 -56.11 72.86
CA VAL A 28 -0.01 -56.33 73.02
C VAL A 28 0.76 -55.65 71.89
N ILE A 29 0.24 -55.72 70.66
CA ILE A 29 0.83 -55.07 69.49
C ILE A 29 0.82 -53.53 69.67
N ASN A 30 -0.27 -52.98 70.20
CA ASN A 30 -0.40 -51.53 70.45
C ASN A 30 0.59 -50.98 71.50
N GLN A 31 1.20 -51.83 72.32
CA GLN A 31 2.21 -51.42 73.32
C GLN A 31 3.64 -51.38 72.74
N ILE A 32 3.84 -51.83 71.49
CA ILE A 32 5.16 -51.82 70.85
C ILE A 32 5.42 -50.43 70.29
N GLU A 33 6.32 -49.68 70.94
CA GLU A 33 6.73 -48.34 70.48
C GLU A 33 7.82 -48.41 69.40
N ASP A 34 7.75 -47.50 68.42
CA ASP A 34 8.79 -47.33 67.39
C ASP A 34 10.05 -46.68 68.01
N PRO A 35 11.21 -47.35 68.01
CA PRO A 35 12.45 -46.81 68.58
C PRO A 35 12.97 -45.55 67.88
N ASP A 36 12.56 -45.27 66.64
CA ASP A 36 12.96 -44.09 65.85
C ASP A 36 11.90 -42.95 65.88
N GLY A 37 10.86 -43.05 66.73
CA GLY A 37 9.94 -41.96 67.04
C GLY A 37 9.00 -41.55 65.89
N ASN A 38 8.64 -42.46 64.97
CA ASN A 38 7.77 -42.20 63.81
C ASN A 38 8.30 -41.10 62.86
N THR A 39 9.62 -40.96 62.75
CA THR A 39 10.26 -39.96 61.88
C THR A 39 10.04 -40.27 60.39
N ALA A 40 9.78 -39.25 59.57
CA ALA A 40 9.50 -39.41 58.14
C ALA A 40 10.72 -39.83 57.27
N ALA A 41 11.91 -39.95 57.86
CA ALA A 41 13.16 -40.16 57.13
C ALA A 41 13.37 -41.60 56.62
N LYS A 42 12.66 -42.61 57.17
CA LYS A 42 12.74 -44.01 56.75
C LYS A 42 11.35 -44.64 56.73
N GLU A 43 10.97 -45.23 55.60
CA GLU A 43 9.72 -46.00 55.51
C GLU A 43 9.83 -47.32 56.29
N ILE A 44 8.73 -47.72 56.94
CA ILE A 44 8.67 -48.86 57.87
C ILE A 44 8.30 -50.14 57.11
N THR A 45 9.25 -50.82 56.45
CA THR A 45 8.98 -52.19 55.95
C THR A 45 10.26 -52.99 55.72
N SER A 46 10.32 -54.23 56.26
CA SER A 46 11.36 -55.23 56.00
C SER A 46 11.07 -56.11 54.77
N ILE A 47 9.84 -56.08 54.23
CA ILE A 47 9.38 -56.90 53.10
C ILE A 47 8.73 -55.99 52.05
N PRO A 48 9.43 -55.63 50.97
CA PRO A 48 8.93 -54.72 49.95
C PRO A 48 7.91 -55.43 49.03
N SER A 49 6.64 -55.50 49.45
CA SER A 49 5.54 -56.01 48.63
C SER A 49 4.40 -54.99 48.48
N PRO A 50 3.64 -55.02 47.37
CA PRO A 50 2.46 -54.16 47.21
C PRO A 50 1.41 -54.34 48.32
N PHE A 51 1.25 -55.56 48.84
CA PHE A 51 0.32 -55.84 49.93
C PHE A 51 0.75 -55.21 51.25
N ALA A 52 2.05 -55.26 51.56
CA ALA A 52 2.60 -54.55 52.72
C ALA A 52 2.38 -53.04 52.59
N ARG A 53 2.47 -52.48 51.37
CA ARG A 53 2.19 -51.07 51.15
C ARG A 53 0.72 -50.72 51.38
N ILE A 54 -0.22 -51.56 50.94
CA ILE A 54 -1.65 -51.37 51.20
C ILE A 54 -1.93 -51.38 52.72
N ASP A 55 -1.35 -52.34 53.45
CA ASP A 55 -1.50 -52.43 54.91
C ASP A 55 -0.91 -51.22 55.64
N LEU A 56 0.29 -50.76 55.25
CA LEU A 56 0.92 -49.58 55.83
C LEU A 56 0.09 -48.32 55.61
N VAL A 57 -0.45 -48.11 54.41
CA VAL A 57 -1.31 -46.96 54.12
C VAL A 57 -2.62 -47.05 54.93
N LYS A 58 -3.21 -48.23 55.05
CA LYS A 58 -4.39 -48.46 55.89
C LYS A 58 -4.10 -48.12 57.36
N THR A 59 -2.96 -48.57 57.87
CA THR A 59 -2.46 -48.25 59.22
C THR A 59 -2.19 -46.75 59.36
N ALA A 60 -1.65 -46.09 58.33
CA ALA A 60 -1.41 -44.66 58.34
C ALA A 60 -2.71 -43.84 58.46
N PHE A 61 -3.75 -44.18 57.69
CA PHE A 61 -5.07 -43.55 57.82
C PHE A 61 -5.64 -43.75 59.24
N LYS A 62 -5.55 -44.96 59.78
CA LYS A 62 -5.97 -45.24 61.16
C LYS A 62 -5.20 -44.40 62.18
N PHE A 63 -3.87 -44.37 62.07
CA PHE A 63 -2.98 -43.63 62.98
C PHE A 63 -3.27 -42.14 62.96
N VAL A 64 -3.36 -41.53 61.76
CA VAL A 64 -3.59 -40.08 61.61
C VAL A 64 -4.92 -39.68 62.26
N VAL A 65 -5.98 -40.49 62.08
CA VAL A 65 -7.27 -40.25 62.74
C VAL A 65 -7.20 -40.47 64.25
N ASP A 66 -6.62 -41.58 64.71
CA ASP A 66 -6.53 -41.93 66.14
C ASP A 66 -5.64 -40.93 66.91
N SER A 67 -4.69 -40.27 66.24
CA SER A 67 -3.86 -39.21 66.82
C SER A 67 -4.62 -37.91 67.10
N GLY A 68 -5.81 -37.73 66.51
CA GLY A 68 -6.63 -36.51 66.63
C GLY A 68 -6.11 -35.31 65.83
N ASN A 69 -5.01 -35.45 65.08
CA ASN A 69 -4.44 -34.38 64.26
C ASN A 69 -4.21 -34.87 62.83
N LEU A 70 -5.00 -34.34 61.88
CA LEU A 70 -4.89 -34.73 60.46
C LEU A 70 -3.68 -34.10 59.76
N LYS A 71 -3.09 -33.04 60.31
CA LYS A 71 -1.96 -32.30 59.74
C LYS A 71 -0.71 -32.45 60.60
N GLY A 72 0.33 -33.06 60.04
CA GLY A 72 1.53 -33.38 60.80
C GLY A 72 2.70 -33.74 59.91
N LYS A 73 3.81 -34.14 60.54
CA LYS A 73 5.10 -34.42 59.88
C LYS A 73 5.62 -35.84 60.11
N THR A 74 4.77 -36.75 60.59
CA THR A 74 5.18 -38.15 60.79
C THR A 74 5.18 -38.91 59.46
N ILE A 75 5.81 -40.08 59.43
CA ILE A 75 5.78 -40.94 58.25
C ILE A 75 4.34 -41.32 57.84
N TYR A 76 3.43 -41.47 58.81
CA TYR A 76 2.01 -41.76 58.52
C TYR A 76 1.31 -40.58 57.83
N HIS A 77 1.62 -39.33 58.20
CA HIS A 77 1.09 -38.15 57.50
C HIS A 77 1.61 -38.08 56.07
N LYS A 78 2.90 -38.39 55.86
CA LYS A 78 3.48 -38.51 54.53
C LYS A 78 2.76 -39.56 53.68
N MET A 79 2.55 -40.77 54.21
CA MET A 79 1.88 -41.85 53.48
C MET A 79 0.43 -41.50 53.10
N VAL A 80 -0.30 -40.83 53.98
CA VAL A 80 -1.65 -40.34 53.69
C VAL A 80 -1.60 -39.25 52.61
N SER A 81 -0.72 -38.25 52.74
CA SER A 81 -0.55 -37.18 51.75
C SER A 81 -0.17 -37.72 50.38
N ASP A 82 0.88 -38.55 50.28
CA ASP A 82 1.31 -39.15 49.00
C ASP A 82 0.21 -40.02 48.37
N THR A 83 -0.62 -40.66 49.19
CA THR A 83 -1.77 -41.43 48.70
C THR A 83 -2.85 -40.51 48.11
N LEU A 84 -3.12 -39.38 48.77
CA LEU A 84 -4.00 -38.35 48.25
C LEU A 84 -3.43 -37.71 46.97
N ASP A 85 -2.11 -37.53 46.87
CA ASP A 85 -1.45 -37.05 45.65
C ASP A 85 -1.72 -37.97 44.48
N VAL A 86 -1.54 -39.28 44.66
CA VAL A 86 -1.88 -40.28 43.64
C VAL A 86 -3.36 -40.19 43.26
N ALA A 87 -4.26 -40.15 44.25
CA ALA A 87 -5.69 -40.04 44.00
C ALA A 87 -6.05 -38.74 43.23
N GLU A 88 -5.38 -37.64 43.51
CA GLU A 88 -5.58 -36.35 42.84
C GLU A 88 -5.01 -36.36 41.41
N ILE A 89 -3.96 -37.13 41.12
CA ILE A 89 -3.50 -37.40 39.75
C ILE A 89 -4.55 -38.22 38.97
N PHE A 90 -5.15 -39.25 39.60
CA PHE A 90 -6.26 -39.99 38.97
C PHE A 90 -7.47 -39.08 38.73
N PHE A 91 -7.81 -38.22 39.70
CA PHE A 91 -8.92 -37.27 39.58
C PHE A 91 -8.70 -36.26 38.45
N ASN A 92 -7.47 -35.77 38.28
CA ASN A 92 -7.06 -34.84 37.24
C ASN A 92 -6.40 -35.56 36.04
N TYR A 93 -6.74 -36.82 35.77
CA TYR A 93 -6.04 -37.65 34.78
C TYR A 93 -5.92 -36.97 33.42
N ASP A 94 -7.00 -36.35 32.94
CA ASP A 94 -7.03 -35.69 31.63
C ASP A 94 -5.96 -34.59 31.51
N ARG A 95 -5.73 -33.81 32.57
CA ARG A 95 -4.70 -32.76 32.66
C ARG A 95 -3.28 -33.31 32.57
N PHE A 96 -3.06 -34.55 32.98
CA PHE A 96 -1.73 -35.17 33.05
C PHE A 96 -1.53 -36.33 32.06
N LYS A 97 -2.43 -36.52 31.10
CA LYS A 97 -2.39 -37.62 30.11
C LYS A 97 -1.09 -37.68 29.29
N ASP A 98 -0.37 -36.57 29.15
CA ASP A 98 0.95 -36.52 28.50
C ASP A 98 2.06 -37.05 29.41
N LYS A 99 1.91 -36.94 30.74
CA LYS A 99 2.89 -37.33 31.75
C LYS A 99 2.62 -38.69 32.39
N VAL A 100 1.37 -39.15 32.42
CA VAL A 100 0.98 -40.43 33.05
C VAL A 100 0.20 -41.34 32.11
N GLU A 101 0.12 -42.61 32.50
CA GLU A 101 -0.66 -43.66 31.84
C GLU A 101 -1.20 -44.61 32.93
N ILE A 102 -2.45 -45.04 32.77
CA ILE A 102 -3.05 -46.03 33.66
C ILE A 102 -2.91 -47.42 33.02
N LEU A 103 -2.26 -48.34 33.73
CA LEU A 103 -2.10 -49.73 33.32
C LEU A 103 -3.05 -50.63 34.11
N LYS A 104 -3.85 -51.44 33.43
CA LYS A 104 -4.70 -52.44 34.06
C LYS A 104 -3.89 -53.71 34.40
N TRP A 105 -3.96 -54.15 35.64
CA TRP A 105 -3.47 -55.45 36.11
C TRP A 105 -4.65 -56.30 36.58
N ASP A 106 -4.98 -57.36 35.83
CA ASP A 106 -6.12 -58.24 36.12
C ASP A 106 -5.65 -59.46 36.92
N LYS A 107 -6.09 -59.53 38.18
CA LYS A 107 -5.70 -60.58 39.14
C LYS A 107 -5.94 -61.97 38.57
N ASN A 108 -7.08 -62.21 37.93
CA ASN A 108 -7.46 -63.55 37.50
C ASN A 108 -6.65 -63.98 36.27
N VAL A 109 -6.46 -63.06 35.32
CA VAL A 109 -5.64 -63.29 34.12
C VAL A 109 -4.17 -63.48 34.50
N GLU A 110 -3.62 -62.60 35.33
CA GLU A 110 -2.18 -62.60 35.63
C GLU A 110 -1.78 -63.74 36.56
N LEU A 111 -2.64 -64.12 37.52
CA LEU A 111 -2.41 -65.34 38.31
C LEU A 111 -2.46 -66.60 37.44
N ALA A 112 -3.37 -66.67 36.46
CA ALA A 112 -3.41 -67.78 35.52
C ALA A 112 -2.15 -67.85 34.64
N ASN A 113 -1.66 -66.69 34.18
CA ASN A 113 -0.39 -66.59 33.43
C ASN A 113 0.81 -67.07 34.27
N LEU A 114 0.89 -66.65 35.54
CA LEU A 114 1.97 -67.06 36.44
C LEU A 114 1.90 -68.56 36.78
N LYS A 115 0.69 -69.09 37.01
CA LYS A 115 0.45 -70.52 37.29
C LYS A 115 0.90 -71.41 36.13
N ASN A 116 0.69 -70.96 34.89
CA ASN A 116 1.07 -71.67 33.67
C ASN A 116 2.50 -71.35 33.18
N GLY A 117 3.25 -70.53 33.92
CA GLY A 117 4.60 -70.10 33.57
C GLY A 117 5.71 -71.09 33.93
N GLN A 118 6.96 -70.62 33.87
CA GLN A 118 8.13 -71.37 34.33
C GLN A 118 8.12 -71.50 35.87
N ASP A 119 8.96 -72.38 36.43
CA ASP A 119 8.89 -72.69 37.87
C ASP A 119 9.10 -71.48 38.78
N ALA A 120 9.93 -70.50 38.36
CA ALA A 120 10.04 -69.22 39.07
C ALA A 120 8.71 -68.44 39.10
N HIS A 121 7.93 -68.45 38.02
CA HIS A 121 6.62 -67.80 37.96
C HIS A 121 5.59 -68.53 38.83
N LYS A 122 5.65 -69.87 38.90
CA LYS A 122 4.78 -70.65 39.78
C LYS A 122 5.03 -70.35 41.25
N SER A 123 6.29 -70.10 41.65
CA SER A 123 6.62 -69.64 43.00
C SER A 123 5.98 -68.28 43.31
N VAL A 124 6.05 -67.33 42.36
CA VAL A 124 5.37 -66.03 42.50
C VAL A 124 3.85 -66.20 42.56
N PHE A 125 3.27 -67.06 41.72
CA PHE A 125 1.85 -67.41 41.77
C PHE A 125 1.45 -67.92 43.15
N ASN A 126 2.16 -68.91 43.70
CA ASN A 126 1.83 -69.50 45.00
C ASN A 126 1.85 -68.44 46.10
N THR A 127 2.85 -67.54 46.10
CA THR A 127 2.94 -66.45 47.07
C THR A 127 1.78 -65.46 46.91
N LEU A 128 1.56 -64.93 45.71
CA LEU A 128 0.48 -63.96 45.45
C LEU A 128 -0.90 -64.57 45.75
N TYR A 129 -1.15 -65.80 45.30
CA TYR A 129 -2.40 -66.52 45.56
C TYR A 129 -2.63 -66.71 47.06
N THR A 130 -1.59 -67.07 47.82
CA THR A 130 -1.69 -67.23 49.28
C THR A 130 -2.11 -65.94 49.95
N PHE A 131 -1.50 -64.80 49.60
CA PHE A 131 -1.90 -63.49 50.16
C PHE A 131 -3.33 -63.09 49.76
N PHE A 132 -3.69 -63.28 48.49
CA PHE A 132 -5.05 -62.98 48.04
C PHE A 132 -6.12 -63.83 48.73
N ASP A 133 -5.82 -65.10 49.02
CA ASP A 133 -6.76 -66.04 49.68
C ASP A 133 -6.83 -65.81 51.19
N GLN A 134 -5.68 -65.74 51.88
CA GLN A 134 -5.60 -65.61 53.34
C GLN A 134 -6.16 -64.26 53.82
N ASP A 135 -5.83 -63.17 53.12
CA ASP A 135 -6.22 -61.82 53.52
C ASP A 135 -7.41 -61.27 52.72
N SER A 136 -8.10 -62.15 51.99
CA SER A 136 -9.25 -61.89 51.11
C SER A 136 -10.27 -60.91 51.68
N ARG A 137 -10.73 -61.17 52.92
CA ARG A 137 -11.72 -60.35 53.62
C ARG A 137 -11.13 -59.07 54.22
N SER A 138 -9.89 -59.12 54.71
CA SER A 138 -9.25 -58.02 55.45
C SER A 138 -8.95 -56.79 54.56
N TYR A 139 -8.68 -57.03 53.27
CA TYR A 139 -8.37 -55.99 52.28
C TYR A 139 -9.29 -55.99 51.06
N ASN A 140 -10.44 -56.67 51.13
CA ASN A 140 -11.42 -56.79 50.04
C ASN A 140 -10.88 -57.38 48.73
N PHE A 141 -9.89 -58.28 48.77
CA PHE A 141 -9.36 -58.90 47.54
C PHE A 141 -10.39 -59.79 46.81
N ASP A 142 -11.40 -60.31 47.52
CA ASP A 142 -12.53 -61.04 46.91
C ASP A 142 -13.43 -60.14 46.04
N TYR A 143 -13.37 -58.83 46.24
CA TYR A 143 -14.19 -57.84 45.55
C TYR A 143 -13.36 -56.99 44.57
N ALA A 144 -12.10 -57.33 44.35
CA ALA A 144 -11.19 -56.59 43.49
C ALA A 144 -10.48 -57.52 42.51
N ASP A 145 -10.99 -57.59 41.28
CA ASP A 145 -10.37 -58.37 40.22
C ASP A 145 -9.31 -57.58 39.45
N CYS A 146 -9.38 -56.25 39.46
CA CYS A 146 -8.48 -55.38 38.71
C CYS A 146 -7.81 -54.37 39.62
N PHE A 147 -6.51 -54.14 39.40
CA PHE A 147 -5.72 -53.07 39.99
C PHE A 147 -5.23 -52.16 38.88
N TYR A 148 -5.35 -50.85 39.07
CA TYR A 148 -4.96 -49.85 38.07
C TYR A 148 -3.69 -49.16 38.54
N LEU A 149 -2.58 -49.44 37.85
CA LEU A 149 -1.26 -48.91 38.17
C LEU A 149 -1.05 -47.58 37.45
N LEU A 150 -0.64 -46.55 38.18
CA LEU A 150 -0.30 -45.24 37.63
C LEU A 150 1.18 -45.22 37.23
N ARG A 151 1.42 -45.24 35.93
CA ARG A 151 2.77 -45.17 35.35
C ARG A 151 3.11 -43.74 34.97
N TYR A 152 4.25 -43.26 35.46
CA TYR A 152 4.85 -42.02 34.98
C TYR A 152 5.64 -42.26 33.68
N LYS A 153 5.38 -41.45 32.66
CA LYS A 153 6.01 -41.51 31.33
C LYS A 153 6.63 -40.18 30.89
N GLY A 154 6.65 -39.18 31.77
CA GLY A 154 7.25 -37.87 31.50
C GLY A 154 8.78 -37.88 31.39
N LYS A 155 9.36 -36.68 31.26
CA LYS A 155 10.79 -36.49 30.95
C LYS A 155 11.72 -37.05 32.03
N HIS A 156 11.32 -37.02 33.29
CA HIS A 156 12.15 -37.42 34.45
C HIS A 156 11.99 -38.90 34.84
N LYS A 157 11.40 -39.75 34.00
CA LYS A 157 11.10 -41.15 34.36
C LYS A 157 12.37 -41.91 34.72
N LYS A 158 12.36 -42.65 35.82
CA LYS A 158 13.52 -43.41 36.31
C LYS A 158 13.73 -44.73 35.57
N SER A 159 12.66 -45.30 35.01
CA SER A 159 12.72 -46.58 34.31
C SER A 159 11.66 -46.71 33.22
N LYS A 160 11.66 -47.84 32.50
CA LYS A 160 10.62 -48.15 31.50
C LYS A 160 9.24 -48.32 32.15
N LEU A 161 9.17 -48.85 33.36
CA LEU A 161 7.94 -49.07 34.14
C LEU A 161 8.05 -48.32 35.47
N ASP A 162 7.91 -47.01 35.41
CA ASP A 162 8.01 -46.13 36.58
C ASP A 162 6.63 -45.98 37.24
N ILE A 163 6.28 -46.92 38.13
CA ILE A 163 4.98 -46.94 38.81
C ILE A 163 5.04 -46.08 40.08
N ILE A 164 4.21 -45.05 40.11
CA ILE A 164 4.19 -44.04 41.18
C ILE A 164 3.06 -44.26 42.19
N GLY A 165 2.05 -45.04 41.84
CA GLY A 165 0.96 -45.43 42.72
C GLY A 165 -0.03 -46.37 42.03
N ALA A 166 -1.08 -46.77 42.73
CA ALA A 166 -2.15 -47.60 42.18
C ALA A 166 -3.45 -47.49 42.97
N THR A 167 -4.54 -48.04 42.43
CA THR A 167 -5.80 -48.26 43.17
C THR A 167 -5.62 -49.29 44.28
N SER A 168 -6.36 -49.12 45.38
CA SER A 168 -6.33 -49.95 46.58
C SER A 168 -7.74 -50.42 46.94
N PRO A 169 -7.96 -51.74 47.13
CA PRO A 169 -9.25 -52.26 47.60
C PRO A 169 -9.49 -52.03 49.10
N ALA A 170 -8.51 -51.51 49.85
CA ALA A 170 -8.65 -51.20 51.28
C ALA A 170 -8.60 -49.70 51.60
N THR A 171 -8.00 -48.88 50.74
CA THR A 171 -7.75 -47.44 50.99
C THR A 171 -8.05 -46.54 49.80
N LEU A 172 -8.78 -47.03 48.80
CA LEU A 172 -9.01 -46.42 47.47
C LEU A 172 -7.75 -46.31 46.59
N PHE A 173 -6.66 -45.77 47.13
CA PHE A 173 -5.37 -45.64 46.45
C PHE A 173 -4.23 -45.93 47.41
N PHE A 174 -3.03 -46.09 46.85
CA PHE A 174 -1.76 -46.06 47.59
C PHE A 174 -0.64 -45.53 46.70
N SER A 175 0.34 -44.86 47.30
CA SER A 175 1.58 -44.45 46.63
C SER A 175 2.62 -45.57 46.62
N SER A 176 3.51 -45.52 45.63
CA SER A 176 4.69 -46.40 45.58
C SER A 176 5.60 -46.18 46.80
N ALA A 177 6.26 -47.24 47.27
CA ALA A 177 7.25 -47.14 48.35
C ALA A 177 8.60 -46.54 47.89
N ASN A 178 8.72 -46.22 46.60
CA ASN A 178 9.89 -45.55 46.05
C ASN A 178 9.94 -44.06 46.44
N ASN A 179 11.12 -43.46 46.40
CA ASN A 179 11.23 -42.01 46.55
C ASN A 179 10.65 -41.29 45.30
N LEU A 180 9.53 -40.60 45.50
CA LEU A 180 8.76 -39.86 44.49
C LEU A 180 9.10 -38.36 44.40
N SER A 181 10.02 -37.82 45.21
CA SER A 181 10.32 -36.37 45.25
C SER A 181 10.88 -35.80 43.94
N TYR A 182 11.38 -36.66 43.06
CA TYR A 182 11.80 -36.29 41.69
C TYR A 182 10.64 -35.84 40.79
N LEU A 183 9.39 -36.09 41.21
CA LEU A 183 8.18 -35.74 40.47
C LEU A 183 7.54 -34.44 40.96
N SER A 184 8.03 -33.86 42.06
CA SER A 184 7.39 -32.69 42.67
C SER A 184 7.39 -31.47 41.75
N ASP A 185 8.31 -31.38 40.79
CA ASP A 185 8.31 -30.32 39.77
C ASP A 185 7.47 -30.66 38.52
N ASP A 186 7.05 -31.92 38.36
CA ASP A 186 6.27 -32.38 37.22
C ASP A 186 4.76 -32.27 37.43
N PHE A 187 4.30 -32.29 38.69
CA PHE A 187 2.89 -32.13 39.04
C PHE A 187 2.71 -30.85 39.88
N HIS A 188 1.64 -30.11 39.59
CA HIS A 188 1.30 -28.88 40.34
C HIS A 188 -0.21 -28.85 40.56
N PHE A 189 -0.64 -28.90 41.81
CA PHE A 189 -2.04 -28.72 42.19
C PHE A 189 -2.28 -27.28 42.68
N PRO A 190 -3.54 -26.79 42.70
CA PRO A 190 -3.83 -25.42 43.10
C PRO A 190 -3.28 -25.04 44.49
N ASN A 191 -3.34 -25.96 45.44
CA ASN A 191 -2.99 -25.74 46.86
C ASN A 191 -1.87 -26.67 47.38
N ASP A 192 -1.29 -27.51 46.53
CA ASP A 192 -0.36 -28.56 46.94
C ASP A 192 0.71 -28.83 45.87
N LYS A 193 1.91 -29.22 46.32
CA LYS A 193 3.02 -29.65 45.47
C LYS A 193 3.29 -31.14 45.76
N PRO A 194 2.85 -32.05 44.87
CA PRO A 194 2.88 -33.48 45.14
C PRO A 194 4.24 -34.04 45.51
N PHE A 195 4.26 -35.00 46.43
CA PHE A 195 5.43 -35.76 46.85
C PHE A 195 6.58 -34.91 47.43
N ASP A 196 6.29 -33.70 47.91
CA ASP A 196 7.26 -32.83 48.58
C ASP A 196 7.32 -33.08 50.10
N ASP A 197 8.01 -32.22 50.85
CA ASP A 197 8.13 -32.32 52.31
C ASP A 197 6.96 -31.65 53.07
N GLY A 198 6.00 -31.05 52.36
CA GLY A 198 4.81 -30.39 52.88
C GLY A 198 3.58 -31.28 52.81
N TYR A 199 3.34 -32.13 53.82
CA TYR A 199 2.23 -33.08 53.78
C TYR A 199 0.86 -32.39 53.94
N VAL A 200 0.04 -32.41 52.88
CA VAL A 200 -1.24 -31.70 52.79
C VAL A 200 -2.42 -32.67 53.03
N PRO A 201 -3.22 -32.49 54.10
CA PRO A 201 -4.40 -33.29 54.38
C PRO A 201 -5.56 -32.93 53.43
N LEU A 202 -6.56 -33.81 53.32
CA LEU A 202 -7.65 -33.64 52.36
C LEU A 202 -8.40 -32.29 52.49
N TYR A 203 -8.65 -31.80 53.70
CA TYR A 203 -9.41 -30.54 53.91
C TYR A 203 -8.70 -29.27 53.41
N GLU A 204 -7.40 -29.34 53.06
CA GLU A 204 -6.63 -28.21 52.50
C GLU A 204 -6.45 -28.30 50.97
N ARG A 205 -6.98 -29.36 50.33
CA ARG A 205 -6.86 -29.61 48.87
C ARG A 205 -7.95 -28.91 48.06
N ASP A 206 -7.92 -29.07 46.72
CA ASP A 206 -8.91 -28.49 45.81
C ASP A 206 -10.34 -28.90 46.19
N LYS A 207 -11.26 -27.93 46.24
CA LYS A 207 -12.62 -28.17 46.74
C LYS A 207 -13.42 -29.18 45.90
N ASP A 208 -13.20 -29.22 44.59
CA ASP A 208 -13.86 -30.21 43.73
C ASP A 208 -13.34 -31.62 44.01
N PHE A 209 -12.05 -31.75 44.35
CA PHE A 209 -11.44 -33.01 44.75
C PHE A 209 -11.94 -33.48 46.13
N VAL A 210 -12.05 -32.56 47.10
CA VAL A 210 -12.66 -32.83 48.40
C VAL A 210 -14.11 -33.30 48.22
N GLY A 211 -14.92 -32.56 47.45
CA GLY A 211 -16.30 -32.91 47.14
C GLY A 211 -16.44 -34.29 46.48
N CYS A 212 -15.51 -34.66 45.59
CA CYS A 212 -15.51 -35.97 44.94
C CYS A 212 -15.39 -37.11 45.96
N PHE A 213 -14.50 -37.00 46.95
CA PHE A 213 -14.33 -38.03 47.99
C PHE A 213 -15.59 -38.20 48.86
N PHE A 214 -16.28 -37.11 49.20
CA PHE A 214 -17.54 -37.17 49.93
C PHE A 214 -18.68 -37.74 49.07
N ALA A 215 -18.79 -37.32 47.81
CA ALA A 215 -19.76 -37.88 46.86
C ALA A 215 -19.55 -39.38 46.63
N LEU A 216 -18.29 -39.85 46.57
CA LEU A 216 -17.94 -41.27 46.49
C LEU A 216 -18.39 -42.06 47.72
N LYS A 217 -18.23 -41.47 48.92
CA LYS A 217 -18.68 -42.08 50.18
C LYS A 217 -20.21 -42.23 50.21
N GLU A 218 -20.94 -41.19 49.81
CA GLU A 218 -22.42 -41.21 49.79
C GLU A 218 -22.98 -42.13 48.69
N GLN A 219 -22.34 -42.18 47.53
CA GLN A 219 -22.78 -43.01 46.40
C GLN A 219 -22.68 -44.51 46.69
N TYR A 220 -21.71 -44.95 47.50
CA TYR A 220 -21.45 -46.37 47.74
C TYR A 220 -21.92 -46.79 49.15
N PRO A 221 -23.10 -47.44 49.30
CA PRO A 221 -23.70 -47.68 50.63
C PRO A 221 -22.84 -48.54 51.57
N LEU A 222 -21.91 -49.34 51.02
CA LEU A 222 -21.00 -50.19 51.79
C LEU A 222 -19.66 -49.50 52.10
N PHE A 223 -19.49 -48.20 51.81
CA PHE A 223 -18.20 -47.51 51.93
C PHE A 223 -17.59 -47.63 53.33
N SER A 224 -18.34 -47.36 54.39
CA SER A 224 -17.82 -47.44 55.77
C SER A 224 -17.49 -48.87 56.22
N ILE A 225 -18.06 -49.89 55.56
CA ILE A 225 -17.75 -51.31 55.83
C ILE A 225 -16.50 -51.74 55.05
N ARG A 226 -16.39 -51.32 53.78
CA ARG A 226 -15.29 -51.72 52.89
C ARG A 226 -14.01 -50.91 53.12
N PHE A 227 -14.13 -49.63 53.45
CA PHE A 227 -13.02 -48.70 53.66
C PHE A 227 -13.13 -48.00 55.03
N PRO A 228 -13.13 -48.74 56.16
CA PRO A 228 -13.45 -48.17 57.47
C PRO A 228 -12.46 -47.08 57.90
N GLU A 229 -11.16 -47.24 57.66
CA GLU A 229 -10.14 -46.24 58.01
C GLU A 229 -10.29 -44.95 57.19
N VAL A 230 -10.56 -45.08 55.88
CA VAL A 230 -10.82 -43.93 55.00
C VAL A 230 -12.13 -43.24 55.38
N SER A 231 -13.19 -43.99 55.69
CA SER A 231 -14.47 -43.42 56.15
C SER A 231 -14.29 -42.57 57.40
N ARG A 232 -13.54 -43.07 58.40
CA ARG A 232 -13.22 -42.32 59.62
C ARG A 232 -12.37 -41.09 59.33
N TYR A 233 -11.44 -41.18 58.37
CA TYR A 233 -10.65 -40.04 57.93
C TYR A 233 -11.50 -38.96 57.24
N LEU A 234 -12.49 -39.35 56.43
CA LEU A 234 -13.47 -38.42 55.84
C LEU A 234 -14.35 -37.76 56.90
N ASP A 235 -14.81 -38.49 57.91
CA ASP A 235 -15.56 -37.93 59.04
C ASP A 235 -14.72 -36.88 59.81
N ALA A 236 -13.44 -37.19 60.07
CA ALA A 236 -12.52 -36.25 60.71
C ALA A 236 -12.22 -35.03 59.81
N THR A 237 -12.13 -35.24 58.49
CA THR A 237 -11.91 -34.18 57.48
C THR A 237 -13.09 -33.22 57.47
N TYR A 238 -14.32 -33.73 57.48
CA TYR A 238 -15.54 -32.91 57.49
C TYR A 238 -15.57 -31.94 58.68
N ASN A 239 -15.10 -32.37 59.85
CA ASN A 239 -15.02 -31.51 61.03
C ASN A 239 -14.05 -30.31 60.87
N GLN A 240 -13.06 -30.41 59.99
CA GLN A 240 -12.09 -29.34 59.71
C GLN A 240 -12.55 -28.35 58.62
N LEU A 241 -13.60 -28.66 57.85
CA LEU A 241 -14.11 -27.79 56.78
C LEU A 241 -14.86 -26.58 57.34
N ASP A 242 -14.74 -25.43 56.66
CA ASP A 242 -15.56 -24.25 56.95
C ASP A 242 -17.03 -24.44 56.51
N SER A 243 -17.93 -23.55 56.95
CA SER A 243 -19.37 -23.67 56.67
C SER A 243 -19.71 -23.63 55.18
N THR A 244 -18.95 -22.87 54.39
CA THR A 244 -19.21 -22.72 52.94
C THR A 244 -18.86 -24.01 52.22
N ILE A 245 -17.71 -24.59 52.54
CA ILE A 245 -17.26 -25.84 51.92
C ILE A 245 -18.14 -27.01 52.39
N LYS A 246 -18.60 -27.01 53.65
CA LYS A 246 -19.60 -27.99 54.13
C LYS A 246 -20.88 -27.96 53.30
N ASP A 247 -21.45 -26.77 53.09
CA ASP A 247 -22.64 -26.61 52.26
C ASP A 247 -22.39 -27.09 50.81
N GLU A 248 -21.22 -26.80 50.23
CA GLU A 248 -20.85 -27.29 48.90
C GLU A 248 -20.75 -28.82 48.86
N VAL A 249 -20.07 -29.42 49.84
CA VAL A 249 -19.88 -30.87 49.95
C VAL A 249 -21.21 -31.60 50.17
N ASP A 250 -22.07 -31.12 51.07
CA ASP A 250 -23.36 -31.74 51.38
C ASP A 250 -24.32 -31.73 50.18
N ASN A 251 -24.15 -30.77 49.26
CA ASN A 251 -24.93 -30.67 48.02
C ASN A 251 -24.21 -31.26 46.80
N THR A 252 -23.01 -31.82 46.96
CA THR A 252 -22.24 -32.38 45.85
C THR A 252 -22.78 -33.76 45.47
N ASP A 253 -23.26 -33.90 44.24
CA ASP A 253 -23.68 -35.18 43.67
C ASP A 253 -22.58 -35.77 42.78
N ILE A 254 -22.44 -37.10 42.78
CA ILE A 254 -21.42 -37.78 41.98
C ILE A 254 -21.59 -37.52 40.46
N SER A 255 -22.80 -37.21 40.00
CA SER A 255 -23.08 -36.84 38.60
C SER A 255 -22.45 -35.52 38.17
N ASN A 256 -21.84 -34.74 39.09
CA ASN A 256 -20.99 -33.61 38.75
C ASN A 256 -19.64 -34.03 38.16
N TYR A 257 -19.26 -35.29 38.32
CA TYR A 257 -17.99 -35.86 37.87
C TYR A 257 -18.21 -36.91 36.77
N ASP A 258 -17.15 -37.23 36.03
CA ASP A 258 -17.19 -38.25 34.99
C ASP A 258 -16.44 -39.50 35.44
N LYS A 259 -16.93 -40.68 35.07
CA LYS A 259 -16.18 -41.91 35.37
C LYS A 259 -14.81 -41.88 34.68
N LEU A 260 -13.77 -42.26 35.41
CA LEU A 260 -12.43 -42.30 34.85
C LEU A 260 -12.28 -43.51 33.95
N SER A 261 -11.77 -43.31 32.73
CA SER A 261 -11.42 -44.39 31.80
C SER A 261 -9.93 -44.43 31.54
N TYR A 262 -9.34 -45.63 31.50
CA TYR A 262 -7.90 -45.80 31.27
C TYR A 262 -7.53 -45.85 29.78
N ASP A 263 -8.45 -46.22 28.88
CA ASP A 263 -8.23 -46.32 27.42
C ASP A 263 -9.31 -45.63 26.57
N GLY A 264 -10.21 -44.87 27.20
CA GLY A 264 -11.33 -44.17 26.55
C GLY A 264 -12.62 -45.00 26.42
N ALA A 265 -12.57 -46.31 26.70
CA ALA A 265 -13.74 -47.20 26.64
C ALA A 265 -14.00 -47.93 27.97
N ASN A 266 -12.95 -48.30 28.70
CA ASN A 266 -13.02 -49.10 29.91
C ASN A 266 -12.80 -48.24 31.16
N GLU A 267 -13.66 -48.42 32.17
CA GLU A 267 -13.71 -47.61 33.39
C GLU A 267 -12.74 -48.14 34.47
N VAL A 268 -12.19 -47.22 35.27
CA VAL A 268 -11.33 -47.54 36.42
C VAL A 268 -12.19 -47.86 37.64
N SER A 269 -12.02 -49.07 38.16
CA SER A 269 -12.76 -49.59 39.31
C SER A 269 -11.86 -49.75 40.54
N ILE A 270 -12.33 -49.36 41.72
CA ILE A 270 -11.66 -49.62 43.00
C ILE A 270 -12.02 -51.03 43.50
N LEU A 271 -13.30 -51.38 43.40
CA LEU A 271 -13.85 -52.72 43.58
C LEU A 271 -14.71 -53.07 42.37
N ASN A 272 -15.07 -54.33 42.19
CA ASN A 272 -15.83 -54.83 41.04
C ASN A 272 -17.16 -54.07 40.80
N ASP A 273 -17.76 -53.50 41.86
CA ASP A 273 -19.00 -52.74 41.85
C ASP A 273 -18.83 -51.25 42.21
N PHE A 274 -17.58 -50.77 42.35
CA PHE A 274 -17.29 -49.40 42.80
C PHE A 274 -16.25 -48.72 41.91
N PHE A 275 -16.65 -47.67 41.19
CA PHE A 275 -15.84 -46.96 40.20
C PHE A 275 -15.28 -45.65 40.73
N PHE A 276 -14.14 -45.22 40.20
CA PHE A 276 -13.58 -43.91 40.50
C PHE A 276 -13.95 -42.87 39.45
N PHE A 277 -14.10 -41.62 39.89
CA PHE A 277 -14.52 -40.50 39.04
C PHE A 277 -13.40 -39.47 38.94
N LYS A 278 -13.31 -38.85 37.76
CA LYS A 278 -12.40 -37.75 37.45
C LYS A 278 -13.18 -36.42 37.35
N LYS A 279 -12.44 -35.32 37.41
CA LYS A 279 -12.98 -33.98 37.20
C LYS A 279 -13.60 -33.87 35.81
N ARG A 280 -14.81 -33.33 35.72
CA ARG A 280 -15.45 -32.98 34.44
C ARG A 280 -14.86 -31.67 33.92
N GLU A 281 -14.39 -31.66 32.67
CA GLU A 281 -13.92 -30.44 32.03
C GLU A 281 -15.10 -29.50 31.74
N SER A 282 -15.04 -28.25 32.22
CA SER A 282 -16.06 -27.23 31.93
C SER A 282 -15.44 -25.91 31.47
N LEU A 283 -15.79 -25.49 30.25
CA LEU A 283 -15.43 -24.19 29.67
C LEU A 283 -16.09 -23.01 30.39
N SER A 284 -17.10 -23.24 31.24
CA SER A 284 -17.80 -22.18 31.98
C SER A 284 -16.89 -21.35 32.88
N ASN A 285 -15.80 -21.96 33.37
CA ASN A 285 -14.84 -21.30 34.26
C ASN A 285 -13.92 -20.34 33.49
N ILE A 286 -13.57 -20.69 32.25
CA ILE A 286 -12.75 -19.84 31.37
C ILE A 286 -13.49 -18.53 31.05
N ASN A 287 -14.81 -18.58 30.87
CA ASN A 287 -15.64 -17.40 30.59
C ASN A 287 -15.62 -16.34 31.71
N LYS A 288 -15.13 -16.67 32.91
CA LYS A 288 -14.97 -15.73 34.03
C LYS A 288 -13.54 -15.17 34.15
N SER A 289 -12.64 -15.57 33.26
CA SER A 289 -11.25 -15.16 33.27
C SER A 289 -11.09 -13.67 33.03
N ASP A 290 -10.26 -13.01 33.85
CA ASP A 290 -9.86 -11.63 33.64
C ASP A 290 -8.99 -11.45 32.38
N PHE A 291 -8.40 -12.53 31.86
CA PHE A 291 -7.46 -12.50 30.74
C PHE A 291 -8.14 -12.61 29.37
N ILE A 292 -9.47 -12.76 29.30
CA ILE A 292 -10.17 -12.81 28.01
C ILE A 292 -9.93 -11.50 27.26
N ILE A 293 -9.44 -11.59 26.02
CA ILE A 293 -9.21 -10.42 25.19
C ILE A 293 -10.48 -9.58 25.03
N LYS A 294 -10.37 -8.27 25.24
CA LYS A 294 -11.47 -7.34 25.02
C LYS A 294 -11.44 -6.89 23.57
N SER A 295 -12.07 -7.69 22.72
CA SER A 295 -12.28 -7.37 21.31
C SER A 295 -13.77 -7.30 20.97
N ASN A 296 -14.10 -6.39 20.05
CA ASN A 296 -15.39 -6.33 19.37
C ASN A 296 -15.42 -7.18 18.09
N LYS A 297 -14.29 -7.81 17.74
CA LYS A 297 -14.11 -8.74 16.62
C LYS A 297 -14.05 -10.18 17.15
N ASN A 298 -14.53 -11.13 16.34
CA ASN A 298 -14.55 -12.58 16.58
C ASN A 298 -15.39 -13.07 17.79
N ASP A 299 -16.05 -14.22 17.62
CA ASP A 299 -16.87 -14.84 18.66
C ASP A 299 -16.03 -15.62 19.69
N LEU A 300 -14.97 -16.30 19.25
CA LEU A 300 -14.04 -17.02 20.12
C LEU A 300 -12.97 -16.06 20.65
N LYS A 301 -12.92 -15.86 21.97
CA LYS A 301 -12.02 -14.89 22.61
C LYS A 301 -10.86 -15.58 23.34
N PRO A 302 -9.62 -15.56 22.82
CA PRO A 302 -8.48 -16.15 23.50
C PRO A 302 -8.13 -15.43 24.81
N LEU A 303 -7.41 -16.13 25.68
CA LEU A 303 -6.81 -15.51 26.88
C LEU A 303 -5.48 -14.85 26.53
N VAL A 304 -5.27 -13.59 26.94
CA VAL A 304 -3.99 -12.87 26.76
C VAL A 304 -3.18 -13.05 28.03
N LEU A 305 -2.11 -13.84 27.99
CA LEU A 305 -1.43 -14.27 29.21
C LEU A 305 -0.16 -13.47 29.52
N PRO A 306 0.11 -13.16 30.81
CA PRO A 306 1.35 -12.53 31.25
C PRO A 306 2.57 -13.41 30.99
N VAL A 307 3.66 -12.81 30.51
CA VAL A 307 4.93 -13.51 30.24
C VAL A 307 6.02 -13.21 31.29
N LYS A 308 5.67 -12.49 32.36
CA LYS A 308 6.56 -12.16 33.48
C LYS A 308 5.90 -12.58 34.80
N GLU A 309 6.71 -13.14 35.68
CA GLU A 309 6.35 -13.38 37.08
C GLU A 309 6.20 -12.05 37.84
N GLY A 310 5.46 -12.07 38.95
CA GLY A 310 5.32 -10.93 39.85
C GLY A 310 3.91 -10.70 40.35
N THR A 311 3.74 -9.61 41.10
CA THR A 311 2.48 -9.29 41.81
C THR A 311 1.42 -8.63 40.96
N LEU A 312 1.77 -8.12 39.77
CA LEU A 312 0.88 -7.28 38.95
C LEU A 312 -0.43 -7.99 38.57
N TYR A 313 -0.35 -9.27 38.21
CA TYR A 313 -1.49 -10.07 37.77
C TYR A 313 -1.93 -11.11 38.81
N ALA A 314 -1.27 -11.17 39.97
CA ALA A 314 -1.37 -12.30 40.89
C ALA A 314 -2.79 -12.55 41.44
N SER A 315 -3.60 -11.51 41.57
CA SER A 315 -4.99 -11.58 42.05
C SER A 315 -6.02 -11.76 40.93
N TRP A 316 -5.60 -11.80 39.67
CA TRP A 316 -6.52 -11.91 38.53
C TRP A 316 -6.99 -13.34 38.34
N ILE A 317 -8.27 -13.50 38.00
CA ILE A 317 -8.92 -14.79 37.75
C ILE A 317 -8.39 -15.35 36.44
N TYR A 318 -7.82 -16.56 36.48
CA TYR A 318 -7.26 -17.23 35.31
C TYR A 318 -8.22 -18.22 34.66
N SER A 319 -8.34 -19.42 35.20
CA SER A 319 -9.25 -20.47 34.73
C SER A 319 -9.87 -21.15 35.95
N GLN A 320 -9.00 -21.63 36.85
CA GLN A 320 -9.34 -22.21 38.14
C GLN A 320 -8.52 -21.45 39.20
N GLY A 321 -9.12 -20.42 39.81
CA GLY A 321 -8.46 -19.55 40.77
C GLY A 321 -7.65 -18.41 40.16
N THR A 322 -6.72 -17.85 40.94
CA THR A 322 -5.94 -16.66 40.54
C THR A 322 -4.63 -17.03 39.82
N TRP A 323 -4.07 -16.05 39.10
CA TRP A 323 -2.79 -16.23 38.39
C TRP A 323 -1.61 -16.50 39.34
N GLY A 324 -1.59 -15.90 40.54
CA GLY A 324 -0.44 -16.07 41.46
C GLY A 324 0.80 -15.29 41.04
N THR A 325 1.85 -15.32 41.87
CA THR A 325 3.07 -14.50 41.68
C THR A 325 4.18 -15.19 40.90
N ASP A 326 4.12 -16.51 40.80
CA ASP A 326 5.13 -17.41 40.27
C ASP A 326 4.82 -17.92 38.85
N LYS A 327 3.59 -17.69 38.36
CA LYS A 327 3.19 -18.10 37.01
C LYS A 327 3.63 -17.11 35.94
N LYS A 328 4.17 -17.62 34.84
CA LYS A 328 4.38 -16.90 33.57
C LYS A 328 4.10 -17.80 32.38
N ALA A 329 3.42 -17.29 31.37
CA ALA A 329 3.27 -17.96 30.09
C ALA A 329 4.60 -17.90 29.30
N PRO A 330 4.84 -18.85 28.38
CA PRO A 330 6.01 -18.78 27.51
C PRO A 330 5.93 -17.53 26.61
N TYR A 331 7.09 -16.98 26.23
CA TYR A 331 7.12 -15.86 25.28
C TYR A 331 6.59 -16.23 23.90
N TYR A 332 6.74 -17.51 23.52
CA TYR A 332 6.45 -18.05 22.19
C TYR A 332 5.91 -19.48 22.31
N ASP A 333 4.87 -19.81 21.54
CA ASP A 333 4.32 -21.16 21.42
C ASP A 333 4.15 -21.48 19.92
N GLU A 334 4.80 -22.55 19.47
CA GLU A 334 4.80 -23.00 18.06
C GLU A 334 3.46 -23.55 17.61
N LYS A 335 2.61 -23.98 18.54
CA LYS A 335 1.32 -24.57 18.23
C LYS A 335 0.36 -23.51 17.71
N SER A 336 -0.50 -23.90 16.77
CA SER A 336 -1.60 -23.06 16.33
C SER A 336 -2.57 -22.79 17.48
N LEU A 337 -3.30 -21.68 17.42
CA LEU A 337 -4.17 -21.23 18.53
C LEU A 337 -5.18 -22.30 18.97
N ASP A 338 -5.70 -23.09 18.04
CA ASP A 338 -6.66 -24.17 18.28
C ASP A 338 -6.04 -25.44 18.88
N GLU A 339 -4.72 -25.61 18.81
CA GLU A 339 -3.97 -26.74 19.40
C GLU A 339 -3.34 -26.41 20.76
N ARG A 340 -3.40 -25.14 21.17
CA ARG A 340 -2.81 -24.65 22.41
C ARG A 340 -3.59 -25.16 23.64
N VAL A 341 -2.81 -25.35 24.70
CA VAL A 341 -3.29 -25.79 26.01
C VAL A 341 -2.88 -24.73 27.03
N LEU A 342 -3.83 -24.31 27.87
CA LEU A 342 -3.62 -23.28 28.87
C LEU A 342 -2.46 -23.65 29.81
N PRO A 343 -1.38 -22.83 29.90
CA PRO A 343 -0.28 -23.06 30.82
C PRO A 343 -0.79 -23.20 32.26
N PHE A 344 -0.22 -24.12 33.03
CA PHE A 344 -0.59 -24.41 34.43
C PHE A 344 -2.02 -24.94 34.68
N ASP A 345 -2.93 -24.90 33.70
CA ASP A 345 -4.30 -25.38 33.83
C ASP A 345 -4.50 -26.70 33.07
N GLY A 346 -3.96 -26.82 31.86
CA GLY A 346 -4.04 -28.04 31.05
C GLY A 346 -5.30 -28.17 30.20
N THR A 347 -6.27 -27.25 30.30
CA THR A 347 -7.43 -27.20 29.39
C THR A 347 -7.02 -26.75 28.00
N LYS A 348 -7.52 -27.42 26.97
CA LYS A 348 -7.36 -26.99 25.57
C LYS A 348 -8.21 -25.75 25.30
N TYR A 349 -7.56 -24.58 25.21
CA TYR A 349 -8.21 -23.29 24.93
C TYR A 349 -7.19 -22.32 24.32
N PRO A 350 -7.57 -21.50 23.33
CA PRO A 350 -6.64 -20.59 22.67
C PRO A 350 -6.16 -19.50 23.63
N TYR A 351 -4.85 -19.26 23.63
CA TYR A 351 -4.24 -18.17 24.37
C TYR A 351 -3.17 -17.46 23.53
N LEU A 352 -2.97 -16.17 23.79
CA LEU A 352 -2.05 -15.29 23.10
C LEU A 352 -0.95 -14.82 24.07
N THR A 353 0.26 -14.68 23.53
CA THR A 353 1.43 -14.15 24.23
C THR A 353 2.11 -13.07 23.40
N ILE A 354 3.21 -12.50 23.93
CA ILE A 354 3.91 -11.38 23.29
C ILE A 354 4.34 -11.66 21.84
N SER A 355 4.79 -12.89 21.54
CA SER A 355 5.29 -13.24 20.20
C SER A 355 4.18 -13.46 19.17
N ASP A 356 2.91 -13.54 19.58
CA ASP A 356 1.79 -13.57 18.64
C ASP A 356 1.50 -12.16 18.08
N PHE A 357 1.78 -11.12 18.87
CA PHE A 357 1.54 -9.73 18.49
C PHE A 357 2.76 -9.01 17.93
N LEU A 358 3.95 -9.22 18.53
CA LEU A 358 5.15 -8.50 18.14
C LEU A 358 6.04 -9.32 17.20
N GLU A 359 6.59 -8.65 16.20
CA GLU A 359 7.63 -9.20 15.33
C GLU A 359 8.92 -9.48 16.12
N ASP A 360 9.74 -10.39 15.62
CA ASP A 360 11.05 -10.66 16.21
C ASP A 360 12.10 -9.64 15.78
N THR A 361 11.82 -8.91 14.72
CA THR A 361 12.74 -7.97 14.11
C THR A 361 12.03 -6.66 13.77
N ILE A 362 12.65 -5.53 14.12
CA ILE A 362 12.26 -4.21 13.63
C ILE A 362 13.07 -3.91 12.36
N ILE A 363 12.39 -3.48 11.30
CA ILE A 363 13.03 -2.97 10.10
C ILE A 363 13.34 -1.49 10.29
N ALA A 364 14.58 -1.11 10.03
CA ALA A 364 15.06 0.26 10.03
C ALA A 364 15.59 0.67 8.66
N VAL A 365 15.39 1.92 8.27
CA VAL A 365 15.92 2.53 7.04
C VAL A 365 16.70 3.80 7.41
N ASP A 366 17.86 4.03 6.79
CA ASP A 366 18.75 5.19 7.04
C ASP A 366 18.25 6.49 6.39
N TYR A 367 16.96 6.81 6.59
CA TYR A 367 16.39 8.10 6.24
C TYR A 367 15.34 8.54 7.27
N GLU A 368 15.28 9.84 7.54
CA GLU A 368 14.33 10.46 8.48
C GLU A 368 12.87 10.12 8.14
N PHE A 369 12.09 9.72 9.15
CA PHE A 369 10.69 9.34 9.02
C PHE A 369 9.76 10.54 8.73
N ASN A 370 8.85 10.39 7.77
CA ASN A 370 7.88 11.43 7.46
C ASN A 370 6.64 11.35 8.38
N SER A 371 6.80 11.84 9.60
CA SER A 371 5.72 11.86 10.61
C SER A 371 4.51 12.74 10.26
N SER A 372 4.59 13.56 9.20
CA SER A 372 3.44 14.33 8.71
C SER A 372 2.45 13.50 7.90
N GLN A 373 2.96 12.47 7.20
CA GLN A 373 2.19 11.64 6.27
C GLN A 373 1.93 10.23 6.82
N PHE A 374 2.73 9.76 7.78
CA PHE A 374 2.64 8.42 8.37
C PHE A 374 2.68 8.49 9.91
N TYR A 375 2.15 7.47 10.58
CA TYR A 375 2.14 7.38 12.03
C TYR A 375 3.48 6.87 12.56
N ASP A 376 4.14 7.71 13.34
CA ASP A 376 5.36 7.37 14.07
C ASP A 376 4.96 6.89 15.47
N PHE A 377 5.44 5.72 15.86
CA PHE A 377 5.21 5.13 17.18
C PHE A 377 6.29 5.51 18.20
N ILE A 378 7.32 6.27 17.78
CA ILE A 378 8.28 6.92 18.67
C ILE A 378 7.75 8.32 19.02
N PRO A 379 7.50 8.62 20.31
CA PRO A 379 7.05 9.95 20.73
C PRO A 379 8.06 11.04 20.34
N LYS A 380 7.56 12.20 19.90
CA LYS A 380 8.39 13.32 19.40
C LYS A 380 9.47 13.78 20.41
N ASP A 381 9.15 13.76 21.69
CA ASP A 381 10.04 14.14 22.80
C ASP A 381 11.11 13.07 23.12
N LYS A 382 10.94 11.85 22.63
CA LYS A 382 11.85 10.71 22.84
C LYS A 382 12.88 10.55 21.73
N HIS A 383 12.75 11.27 20.61
CA HIS A 383 13.70 11.24 19.50
C HIS A 383 15.08 11.80 19.88
N ASN A 384 16.11 10.97 19.74
CA ASN A 384 17.54 11.31 19.91
C ASN A 384 18.27 11.35 18.55
N GLU A 385 19.55 11.78 18.52
CA GLU A 385 20.32 11.89 17.26
C GLU A 385 20.29 10.60 16.42
N GLY A 386 20.42 9.42 17.04
CA GLY A 386 20.40 8.14 16.32
C GLY A 386 19.03 7.67 15.82
N THR A 387 17.93 8.29 16.26
CA THR A 387 16.56 7.96 15.82
C THR A 387 15.97 8.98 14.87
N ARG A 388 16.41 10.25 14.92
CA ARG A 388 15.94 11.32 14.02
C ARG A 388 16.29 11.06 12.56
N ASP A 389 17.45 10.47 12.31
CA ASP A 389 17.93 10.22 10.94
C ASP A 389 17.48 8.86 10.38
N ARG A 390 16.59 8.13 11.08
CA ARG A 390 16.16 6.77 10.73
C ARG A 390 14.65 6.60 10.77
N THR A 391 14.17 5.71 9.92
CA THR A 391 12.78 5.26 9.88
C THR A 391 12.69 3.87 10.47
N TYR A 392 11.94 3.70 11.56
CA TYR A 392 11.66 2.39 12.15
C TYR A 392 10.22 1.97 11.85
N LEU A 393 10.05 0.80 11.25
CA LEU A 393 8.70 0.27 11.00
C LEU A 393 8.09 -0.31 12.27
N CYS A 394 6.76 -0.26 12.36
CA CYS A 394 6.03 -0.78 13.51
C CYS A 394 6.16 -2.33 13.55
N PRO A 395 6.66 -2.93 14.65
CA PRO A 395 6.88 -4.36 14.76
C PRO A 395 5.62 -5.11 15.20
N LEU A 396 4.45 -4.77 14.65
CA LEU A 396 3.21 -5.50 14.91
C LEU A 396 2.94 -6.52 13.80
N LYS A 397 2.62 -7.74 14.22
CA LYS A 397 2.10 -8.80 13.36
C LYS A 397 0.66 -8.51 12.96
N SER A 398 0.25 -9.01 11.80
CA SER A 398 -1.12 -8.87 11.32
C SER A 398 -2.16 -9.46 12.26
N CYS A 399 -1.79 -10.47 13.07
CA CYS A 399 -2.63 -11.08 14.12
C CYS A 399 -3.22 -10.05 15.09
N PHE A 400 -2.57 -8.90 15.29
CA PHE A 400 -3.13 -7.81 16.09
C PHE A 400 -4.49 -7.33 15.55
N PHE A 401 -4.64 -7.24 14.22
CA PHE A 401 -5.83 -6.70 13.57
C PHE A 401 -6.99 -7.69 13.45
N ASP A 402 -6.76 -8.95 13.81
CA ASP A 402 -7.83 -9.93 14.02
C ASP A 402 -8.69 -9.53 15.22
N TYR A 403 -8.13 -8.76 16.17
CA TYR A 403 -8.80 -8.36 17.42
C TYR A 403 -9.00 -6.85 17.53
N PHE A 404 -8.16 -6.04 16.90
CA PHE A 404 -8.20 -4.58 17.04
C PHE A 404 -8.20 -3.89 15.68
N THR A 405 -8.43 -2.57 15.69
CA THR A 405 -8.41 -1.70 14.52
C THR A 405 -7.19 -0.78 14.54
N THR A 406 -6.86 -0.18 13.40
CA THR A 406 -5.82 0.85 13.32
C THR A 406 -6.17 2.13 14.11
N GLU A 407 -7.46 2.39 14.40
CA GLU A 407 -7.87 3.48 15.28
C GLU A 407 -7.57 3.17 16.74
N GLU A 408 -7.91 1.96 17.20
CA GLU A 408 -7.55 1.51 18.56
C GLU A 408 -6.03 1.50 18.76
N LEU A 409 -5.26 1.03 17.77
CA LEU A 409 -3.80 1.07 17.81
C LEU A 409 -3.24 2.49 18.04
N ARG A 410 -3.84 3.50 17.37
CA ARG A 410 -3.46 4.91 17.50
C ARG A 410 -3.80 5.50 18.87
N ASN A 411 -4.73 4.90 19.61
CA ASN A 411 -5.11 5.31 20.96
C ASN A 411 -4.15 4.76 22.04
N ASN A 412 -2.84 4.90 21.82
CA ASN A 412 -1.76 4.58 22.76
C ASN A 412 -1.63 3.08 23.16
N MET A 413 -2.03 2.16 22.29
CA MET A 413 -1.78 0.72 22.55
C MET A 413 -0.31 0.34 22.39
N LEU A 414 0.44 1.03 21.52
CA LEU A 414 1.86 0.76 21.26
C LEU A 414 2.70 2.03 21.43
N THR A 415 3.83 1.90 22.14
CA THR A 415 4.84 2.94 22.28
C THR A 415 6.23 2.36 22.07
N ILE A 416 7.07 3.07 21.31
CA ILE A 416 8.47 2.72 21.07
C ILE A 416 9.37 3.80 21.67
N GLU A 417 10.30 3.42 22.54
CA GLU A 417 11.26 4.32 23.17
C GLU A 417 12.70 3.92 22.81
N PRO A 418 13.58 4.86 22.45
CA PRO A 418 14.98 4.52 22.20
C PRO A 418 15.73 4.21 23.50
N LEU A 419 16.65 3.25 23.41
CA LEU A 419 17.57 2.86 24.46
C LEU A 419 18.96 3.47 24.22
N SER A 420 19.75 3.54 25.29
CA SER A 420 21.18 3.85 25.19
C SER A 420 21.89 2.81 24.31
N GLY A 421 22.73 3.28 23.38
CA GLY A 421 23.43 2.41 22.42
C GLY A 421 22.65 2.07 21.14
N GLY A 422 21.51 2.72 20.89
CA GLY A 422 20.78 2.62 19.62
C GLY A 422 19.74 1.49 19.54
N GLY A 423 19.49 0.77 20.64
CA GLY A 423 18.38 -0.18 20.73
C GLY A 423 17.02 0.51 20.86
N LEU A 424 15.94 -0.27 20.80
CA LEU A 424 14.56 0.18 21.00
C LEU A 424 13.86 -0.66 22.06
N PHE A 425 13.10 -0.02 22.93
CA PHE A 425 12.18 -0.64 23.86
C PHE A 425 10.76 -0.47 23.34
N VAL A 426 10.05 -1.57 23.15
CA VAL A 426 8.67 -1.58 22.67
C VAL A 426 7.76 -2.02 23.80
N ARG A 427 6.74 -1.21 24.09
CA ARG A 427 5.67 -1.54 25.02
C ARG A 427 4.34 -1.61 24.26
N LEU A 428 3.63 -2.74 24.40
CA LEU A 428 2.33 -3.01 23.83
C LEU A 428 1.32 -3.31 24.95
N THR A 429 0.19 -2.61 24.96
CA THR A 429 -0.87 -2.74 25.94
C THR A 429 -2.09 -3.38 25.29
N ILE A 430 -2.49 -4.56 25.76
CA ILE A 430 -3.63 -5.31 25.24
C ILE A 430 -4.79 -5.26 26.24
N PRO A 431 -5.96 -4.70 25.86
CA PRO A 431 -7.12 -4.65 26.71
C PRO A 431 -7.75 -6.04 26.85
N VAL A 432 -8.11 -6.37 28.09
CA VAL A 432 -8.81 -7.60 28.47
C VAL A 432 -10.11 -7.26 29.21
N GLN A 433 -10.89 -8.26 29.60
CA GLN A 433 -12.17 -8.06 30.28
C GLN A 433 -12.01 -7.30 31.62
N ASN A 434 -13.15 -6.84 32.18
CA ASN A 434 -13.20 -6.14 33.47
C ASN A 434 -12.37 -4.85 33.55
N GLY A 435 -12.12 -4.19 32.41
CA GLY A 435 -11.40 -2.91 32.36
C GLY A 435 -9.89 -3.03 32.66
N LYS A 436 -9.35 -4.24 32.52
CA LYS A 436 -7.95 -4.58 32.80
C LYS A 436 -7.12 -4.61 31.52
N ASN A 437 -5.78 -4.55 31.65
CA ASN A 437 -4.84 -4.56 30.53
C ASN A 437 -3.62 -5.45 30.80
N VAL A 438 -3.23 -6.28 29.83
CA VAL A 438 -1.95 -7.00 29.86
C VAL A 438 -0.90 -6.19 29.12
N ILE A 439 0.25 -5.99 29.76
CA ILE A 439 1.36 -5.20 29.22
C ILE A 439 2.48 -6.13 28.76
N TYR A 440 2.86 -5.99 27.50
CA TYR A 440 3.98 -6.66 26.87
C TYR A 440 5.12 -5.69 26.61
N GLU A 441 6.34 -6.12 26.90
CA GLU A 441 7.57 -5.31 26.79
C GLU A 441 8.67 -6.14 26.12
N LYS A 442 9.31 -5.60 25.08
CA LYS A 442 10.40 -6.27 24.34
C LYS A 442 11.50 -5.27 23.97
N ASN A 443 12.75 -5.66 24.18
CA ASN A 443 13.93 -4.89 23.78
C ASN A 443 14.46 -5.40 22.44
N TYR A 444 14.80 -4.47 21.55
CA TYR A 444 15.38 -4.73 20.24
C TYR A 444 16.75 -4.07 20.15
N PHE A 445 17.73 -4.79 19.61
CA PHE A 445 19.11 -4.33 19.52
C PHE A 445 19.61 -4.39 18.08
N ILE A 446 20.42 -3.41 17.69
CA ILE A 446 21.02 -3.35 16.35
C ILE A 446 22.02 -4.50 16.18
N ASN A 447 21.95 -5.19 15.04
CA ASN A 447 22.88 -6.26 14.65
C ASN A 447 23.02 -7.38 15.70
N SER A 448 21.92 -7.71 16.37
CA SER A 448 21.84 -8.81 17.34
C SER A 448 21.18 -10.03 16.71
N GLU A 449 21.47 -11.23 17.22
CA GLU A 449 20.60 -12.38 16.92
C GLU A 449 19.28 -12.24 17.69
N VAL A 450 18.22 -12.82 17.11
CA VAL A 450 16.93 -12.95 17.77
C VAL A 450 17.04 -14.05 18.82
N ASP A 451 16.67 -13.74 20.06
CA ASP A 451 16.61 -14.70 21.15
C ASP A 451 15.17 -14.75 21.68
N LYS A 452 14.43 -15.75 21.17
CA LYS A 452 13.03 -15.98 21.51
C LYS A 452 12.85 -16.44 22.95
N GLU A 453 13.83 -17.18 23.50
CA GLU A 453 13.76 -17.72 24.86
C GLU A 453 13.86 -16.60 25.90
N ASN A 454 14.64 -15.56 25.61
CA ASN A 454 14.82 -14.41 26.49
C ASN A 454 14.06 -13.15 26.05
N ASN A 455 13.13 -13.27 25.10
CA ASN A 455 12.30 -12.17 24.59
C ASN A 455 13.14 -10.95 24.13
N ARG A 456 14.18 -11.21 23.33
CA ARG A 456 15.08 -10.20 22.78
C ARG A 456 14.99 -10.18 21.26
N GLY A 457 14.63 -9.03 20.71
CA GLY A 457 14.50 -8.81 19.28
C GLY A 457 15.74 -8.18 18.63
N ASN A 458 15.73 -8.15 17.30
CA ASN A 458 16.78 -7.56 16.47
C ASN A 458 16.28 -6.29 15.75
N ILE A 459 17.18 -5.37 15.42
CA ILE A 459 16.94 -4.27 14.49
C ILE A 459 17.78 -4.53 13.24
N VAL A 460 17.13 -4.65 12.08
CA VAL A 460 17.81 -4.87 10.79
C VAL A 460 17.72 -3.63 9.92
N MET A 461 18.88 -3.20 9.41
CA MET A 461 18.95 -2.12 8.43
C MET A 461 18.56 -2.64 7.04
N ARG A 462 17.70 -1.91 6.33
CA ARG A 462 17.25 -2.20 4.97
C ARG A 462 17.27 -0.92 4.14
N ASP A 463 17.48 -1.08 2.84
CA ASP A 463 17.61 0.03 1.91
C ASP A 463 16.47 0.03 0.88
N PHE A 464 15.39 0.73 1.20
CA PHE A 464 14.25 0.90 0.30
C PHE A 464 13.58 2.27 0.51
N SER A 465 12.75 2.67 -0.44
CA SER A 465 11.89 3.84 -0.30
C SER A 465 10.47 3.50 -0.74
N LEU A 466 9.49 4.11 -0.07
CA LEU A 466 8.08 3.88 -0.36
C LEU A 466 7.37 5.21 -0.53
N ALA A 467 6.55 5.32 -1.57
CA ALA A 467 5.69 6.47 -1.81
C ALA A 467 4.26 6.03 -2.12
N MET A 468 3.27 6.79 -1.66
CA MET A 468 1.84 6.53 -1.88
C MET A 468 1.15 7.72 -2.57
N PHE A 469 0.28 7.42 -3.53
CA PHE A 469 -0.41 8.39 -4.38
C PHE A 469 -1.90 8.03 -4.56
N PRO A 470 -2.86 8.80 -4.00
CA PRO A 470 -2.71 9.82 -2.96
C PRO A 470 -2.82 9.25 -1.54
N ASN A 471 -2.49 10.08 -0.54
CA ASN A 471 -2.70 9.78 0.88
C ASN A 471 -4.05 10.31 1.40
N VAL A 472 -5.16 9.78 0.85
CA VAL A 472 -6.55 10.12 1.21
C VAL A 472 -7.35 8.88 1.60
N LYS A 473 -8.26 8.99 2.58
CA LYS A 473 -9.26 7.95 2.90
C LYS A 473 -10.56 8.27 2.18
N PHE A 474 -11.06 7.34 1.37
CA PHE A 474 -12.24 7.57 0.55
C PHE A 474 -13.50 7.21 1.34
N SER A 475 -14.50 8.08 1.32
CA SER A 475 -15.82 7.78 1.89
C SER A 475 -16.54 6.66 1.14
N GLN A 476 -16.31 6.58 -0.18
CA GLN A 476 -16.84 5.53 -1.06
C GLN A 476 -15.68 4.67 -1.57
N PRO A 477 -15.58 3.39 -1.16
CA PRO A 477 -14.50 2.49 -1.59
C PRO A 477 -14.37 2.37 -3.12
N GLU A 478 -15.46 2.44 -3.88
CA GLU A 478 -15.44 2.38 -5.36
C GLU A 478 -14.62 3.49 -6.04
N LEU A 479 -14.41 4.62 -5.34
CA LEU A 479 -13.59 5.74 -5.82
C LEU A 479 -12.14 5.68 -5.31
N ALA A 480 -11.79 4.67 -4.51
CA ALA A 480 -10.45 4.50 -3.96
C ALA A 480 -9.50 3.95 -5.03
N TYR A 481 -8.68 4.81 -5.62
CA TYR A 481 -7.58 4.40 -6.51
C TYR A 481 -6.26 4.92 -5.95
N TYR A 482 -5.43 3.97 -5.52
CA TYR A 482 -4.10 4.22 -5.00
C TYR A 482 -3.03 3.70 -5.97
N ARG A 483 -1.89 4.37 -5.96
CA ARG A 483 -0.64 3.91 -6.55
C ARG A 483 0.43 3.92 -5.47
N ILE A 484 1.17 2.83 -5.35
CA ILE A 484 2.25 2.69 -4.38
C ILE A 484 3.52 2.33 -5.14
N GLY A 485 4.58 3.11 -4.94
CA GLY A 485 5.90 2.80 -5.47
C GLY A 485 6.78 2.26 -4.36
N LEU A 486 7.30 1.05 -4.53
CA LEU A 486 8.32 0.44 -3.67
C LEU A 486 9.65 0.40 -4.42
N MET A 487 10.60 1.19 -3.97
CA MET A 487 11.89 1.39 -4.61
C MET A 487 13.01 0.69 -3.84
N THR A 488 13.81 -0.11 -4.54
CA THR A 488 14.96 -0.85 -3.98
C THR A 488 16.17 -0.74 -4.90
N ARG A 489 17.33 -1.23 -4.46
CA ARG A 489 18.44 -1.50 -5.39
C ARG A 489 18.05 -2.57 -6.40
N PHE A 490 18.70 -2.56 -7.55
CA PHE A 490 18.34 -3.42 -8.69
C PHE A 490 18.35 -4.93 -8.37
N ASN A 491 19.33 -5.41 -7.60
CA ASN A 491 19.41 -6.84 -7.28
C ASN A 491 18.58 -7.24 -6.04
N ASP A 492 18.10 -6.26 -5.28
CA ASP A 492 17.41 -6.52 -4.01
C ASP A 492 15.91 -6.76 -4.22
N GLN A 493 15.34 -6.25 -5.31
CA GLN A 493 13.90 -6.22 -5.59
C GLN A 493 13.17 -7.56 -5.29
N PRO A 494 13.66 -8.75 -5.69
CA PRO A 494 12.96 -10.01 -5.43
C PRO A 494 12.74 -10.33 -3.94
N HIS A 495 13.55 -9.73 -3.06
CA HIS A 495 13.46 -9.92 -1.61
C HIS A 495 12.50 -8.93 -0.92
N TYR A 496 11.89 -8.03 -1.69
CA TYR A 496 10.99 -7.00 -1.17
C TYR A 496 9.60 -7.12 -1.78
N SER A 497 8.61 -7.12 -0.90
CA SER A 497 7.19 -7.11 -1.29
C SER A 497 6.38 -6.30 -0.29
N LEU A 498 5.18 -5.91 -0.69
CA LEU A 498 4.23 -5.29 0.22
C LEU A 498 2.85 -5.90 0.06
N LYS A 499 2.07 -5.82 1.13
CA LYS A 499 0.66 -6.20 1.18
C LYS A 499 -0.12 -5.08 1.84
N CYS A 500 -1.27 -4.74 1.28
CA CYS A 500 -2.15 -3.71 1.81
C CYS A 500 -3.37 -4.35 2.45
N TYR A 501 -3.83 -3.77 3.56
CA TYR A 501 -4.91 -4.33 4.36
C TYR A 501 -5.93 -3.27 4.72
N ASN A 502 -7.17 -3.73 4.90
CA ASN A 502 -8.30 -2.99 5.44
C ASN A 502 -8.76 -3.70 6.72
N ASN A 503 -9.16 -2.94 7.73
CA ASN A 503 -9.58 -3.49 9.04
C ASN A 503 -10.82 -4.39 8.97
N GLU A 504 -11.68 -4.22 7.95
CA GLU A 504 -12.94 -4.94 7.79
C GLU A 504 -12.82 -6.10 6.80
N VAL A 505 -12.23 -5.87 5.63
CA VAL A 505 -12.12 -6.90 4.57
C VAL A 505 -10.81 -7.69 4.60
N GLY A 506 -9.83 -7.29 5.41
CA GLY A 506 -8.54 -7.97 5.51
C GLY A 506 -7.59 -7.62 4.36
N LEU A 507 -6.92 -8.62 3.78
CA LEU A 507 -5.96 -8.43 2.68
C LEU A 507 -6.65 -7.87 1.43
N ILE A 508 -6.10 -6.80 0.86
CA ILE A 508 -6.63 -6.15 -0.34
C ILE A 508 -5.97 -6.74 -1.60
N ASP A 509 -6.80 -7.06 -2.60
CA ASP A 509 -6.34 -7.52 -3.90
C ASP A 509 -5.60 -6.41 -4.68
N VAL A 510 -4.36 -6.71 -5.06
CA VAL A 510 -3.58 -5.87 -5.98
C VAL A 510 -4.11 -6.05 -7.40
N LYS A 511 -4.50 -4.96 -8.06
CA LYS A 511 -4.97 -5.01 -9.46
C LYS A 511 -3.82 -5.17 -10.45
N ASN A 512 -2.69 -4.53 -10.17
CA ASN A 512 -1.50 -4.66 -10.98
C ASN A 512 -0.25 -4.36 -10.16
N GLU A 513 0.84 -5.06 -10.47
CA GLU A 513 2.17 -4.81 -9.94
C GLU A 513 3.14 -4.88 -11.13
N TYR A 514 3.94 -3.83 -11.31
CA TYR A 514 4.83 -3.73 -12.46
C TYR A 514 6.18 -3.13 -12.07
N LEU A 515 7.24 -3.76 -12.56
CA LEU A 515 8.61 -3.30 -12.41
C LEU A 515 9.06 -2.66 -13.72
N ARG A 516 9.24 -1.33 -13.74
CA ARG A 516 9.59 -0.58 -14.96
C ARG A 516 11.04 -0.81 -15.38
N ASN A 517 11.99 -0.58 -14.47
CA ASN A 517 13.41 -0.80 -14.75
C ASN A 517 13.77 -2.29 -14.63
N GLN A 518 13.90 -2.99 -15.75
CA GLN A 518 14.28 -4.41 -15.77
C GLN A 518 15.70 -4.66 -16.31
N SER A 519 16.40 -3.62 -16.76
CA SER A 519 17.61 -3.79 -17.58
C SER A 519 18.76 -2.83 -17.26
N VAL A 520 18.56 -1.79 -16.47
CA VAL A 520 19.58 -0.76 -16.17
C VAL A 520 20.00 -0.90 -14.71
N ASN A 521 21.12 -1.59 -14.45
CA ASN A 521 21.52 -1.97 -13.10
C ASN A 521 22.12 -0.82 -12.27
N GLU A 522 22.52 0.27 -12.93
CA GLU A 522 23.08 1.48 -12.30
C GLU A 522 22.01 2.39 -11.70
N VAL A 523 20.73 2.06 -11.90
CA VAL A 523 19.59 2.83 -11.40
C VAL A 523 18.74 1.95 -10.50
N VAL A 524 18.28 2.50 -9.38
CA VAL A 524 17.29 1.85 -8.50
C VAL A 524 16.04 1.36 -9.27
N GLN A 525 15.39 0.36 -8.70
CA GLN A 525 14.21 -0.29 -9.25
C GLN A 525 12.97 0.13 -8.48
N CYS A 526 11.99 0.72 -9.18
CA CYS A 526 10.69 1.03 -8.61
C CYS A 526 9.63 0.03 -9.09
N LYS A 527 9.06 -0.70 -8.13
CA LYS A 527 7.93 -1.57 -8.31
C LYS A 527 6.65 -0.80 -8.01
N ASN A 528 5.85 -0.58 -9.04
CA ASN A 528 4.62 0.21 -8.97
C ASN A 528 3.41 -0.70 -8.81
N ILE A 529 2.55 -0.39 -7.86
CA ILE A 529 1.41 -1.21 -7.46
C ILE A 529 0.13 -0.38 -7.58
N ALA A 530 -0.87 -0.92 -8.29
CA ALA A 530 -2.22 -0.37 -8.37
C ALA A 530 -3.19 -1.11 -7.46
N ILE A 531 -3.86 -0.33 -6.61
CA ILE A 531 -5.01 -0.76 -5.81
C ILE A 531 -6.20 0.08 -6.25
N GLU A 532 -7.31 -0.58 -6.59
CA GLU A 532 -8.53 0.07 -7.07
C GLU A 532 -9.74 -0.51 -6.36
N LYS A 533 -10.71 0.37 -6.05
CA LYS A 533 -12.00 0.07 -5.43
C LYS A 533 -11.94 -0.47 -3.99
N ALA A 534 -10.87 -0.17 -3.27
CA ALA A 534 -10.70 -0.59 -1.87
C ALA A 534 -9.89 0.44 -1.08
N ASN A 535 -10.35 0.77 0.14
CA ASN A 535 -9.61 1.62 1.09
C ASN A 535 -8.51 0.82 1.78
N ILE A 536 -7.34 1.45 1.96
CA ILE A 536 -6.22 0.91 2.73
C ILE A 536 -6.28 1.48 4.15
N ASP A 537 -6.07 0.65 5.17
CA ASP A 537 -5.88 1.10 6.55
C ASP A 537 -4.43 0.96 7.00
N TYR A 538 -3.72 -0.11 6.58
CA TYR A 538 -2.30 -0.30 6.85
C TYR A 538 -1.59 -1.08 5.74
N ILE A 539 -0.25 -0.97 5.70
CA ILE A 539 0.61 -1.64 4.73
C ILE A 539 1.62 -2.48 5.50
N VAL A 540 1.81 -3.74 5.10
CA VAL A 540 2.88 -4.61 5.62
C VAL A 540 3.93 -4.75 4.53
N VAL A 541 5.16 -4.36 4.82
CA VAL A 541 6.31 -4.54 3.93
C VAL A 541 7.12 -5.72 4.43
N ASN A 542 7.44 -6.65 3.53
CA ASN A 542 8.40 -7.73 3.78
C ASN A 542 9.74 -7.39 3.13
N CYS A 543 10.81 -7.41 3.92
CA CYS A 543 12.18 -7.10 3.49
C CYS A 543 13.11 -8.25 3.87
N ALA A 544 13.33 -9.17 2.94
CA ALA A 544 14.17 -10.36 3.12
C ALA A 544 13.78 -11.20 4.34
N GLY A 545 12.47 -11.48 4.49
CA GLY A 545 11.93 -12.34 5.54
C GLY A 545 11.50 -11.62 6.82
N SER A 546 11.91 -10.36 7.05
CA SER A 546 11.38 -9.53 8.13
C SER A 546 10.14 -8.77 7.64
N ASN A 547 9.11 -8.64 8.48
CA ASN A 547 7.97 -7.77 8.20
C ASN A 547 8.05 -6.49 9.02
N GLY A 548 7.48 -5.41 8.48
CA GLY A 548 7.25 -4.18 9.20
C GLY A 548 5.97 -3.52 8.75
N LEU A 549 5.24 -2.96 9.70
CA LEU A 549 3.96 -2.31 9.44
C LEU A 549 4.13 -0.79 9.28
N ILE A 550 3.42 -0.25 8.28
CA ILE A 550 3.33 1.16 7.97
C ILE A 550 1.87 1.58 8.10
N LEU A 551 1.63 2.69 8.80
CA LEU A 551 0.30 3.23 9.01
C LEU A 551 0.18 4.64 8.41
N PRO A 552 -0.47 4.79 7.25
CA PRO A 552 -0.66 6.11 6.64
C PRO A 552 -1.58 7.02 7.46
N LYS A 553 -1.29 8.33 7.45
CA LYS A 553 -2.17 9.38 7.97
C LYS A 553 -3.01 9.95 6.84
N PHE A 554 -4.12 9.29 6.58
CA PHE A 554 -5.04 9.72 5.54
C PHE A 554 -5.76 11.02 5.90
N LYS A 555 -5.88 11.93 4.93
CA LYS A 555 -6.79 13.08 5.03
C LYS A 555 -8.25 12.61 4.89
N GLU A 556 -9.12 13.06 5.80
CA GLU A 556 -10.57 12.84 5.71
C GLU A 556 -11.24 13.84 4.75
N GLN A 557 -12.30 13.41 4.07
CA GLN A 557 -13.05 14.22 3.11
C GLN A 557 -14.29 14.84 3.78
N LYS A 558 -14.44 16.17 3.76
CA LYS A 558 -15.60 16.87 4.37
C LYS A 558 -16.15 18.08 3.62
N GLY A 559 -15.54 18.52 2.52
CA GLY A 559 -15.95 19.78 1.89
C GLY A 559 -16.91 19.62 0.72
N SER A 560 -17.40 20.77 0.26
CA SER A 560 -18.48 20.92 -0.74
C SER A 560 -18.07 21.78 -1.93
N ASP A 561 -16.80 22.20 -1.99
CA ASP A 561 -16.30 23.14 -2.99
C ASP A 561 -16.39 22.53 -4.39
N THR A 562 -16.89 23.30 -5.34
CA THR A 562 -17.07 22.86 -6.73
C THR A 562 -15.90 23.30 -7.59
N TYR A 563 -15.16 22.32 -8.11
CA TYR A 563 -14.05 22.58 -9.02
C TYR A 563 -14.52 22.60 -10.48
N SER A 564 -13.96 23.50 -11.29
CA SER A 564 -14.05 23.39 -12.74
C SER A 564 -12.65 23.43 -13.33
N PHE A 565 -12.31 22.43 -14.14
CA PHE A 565 -11.04 22.32 -14.84
C PHE A 565 -11.27 22.54 -16.34
N ALA A 566 -10.33 23.24 -16.99
CA ALA A 566 -10.24 23.33 -18.43
C ALA A 566 -8.90 22.77 -18.90
N ILE A 567 -8.95 21.75 -19.76
CA ILE A 567 -7.80 20.98 -20.20
C ILE A 567 -7.64 21.11 -21.71
N ASP A 568 -6.56 21.76 -22.12
CA ASP A 568 -6.11 21.79 -23.51
C ASP A 568 -5.13 20.65 -23.72
N PHE A 569 -5.64 19.48 -24.14
CA PHE A 569 -4.84 18.36 -24.63
C PHE A 569 -4.32 18.67 -26.04
N GLY A 570 -3.30 19.53 -26.13
CA GLY A 570 -2.75 20.00 -27.39
C GLY A 570 -1.86 18.99 -28.09
N THR A 571 -1.65 19.17 -29.40
CA THR A 571 -0.75 18.33 -30.22
C THR A 571 0.67 18.27 -29.66
N THR A 572 1.19 19.43 -29.24
CA THR A 572 2.56 19.60 -28.75
C THR A 572 2.63 19.70 -27.23
N ASN A 573 1.75 20.51 -26.64
CA ASN A 573 1.74 20.80 -25.20
C ASN A 573 0.34 20.70 -24.63
N THR A 574 0.26 20.21 -23.40
CA THR A 574 -0.96 20.16 -22.59
C THR A 574 -0.94 21.28 -21.55
N HIS A 575 -2.06 21.97 -21.38
CA HIS A 575 -2.26 23.00 -20.36
C HIS A 575 -3.53 22.75 -19.57
N ILE A 576 -3.53 23.16 -18.30
CA ILE A 576 -4.69 23.03 -17.40
C ILE A 576 -4.86 24.32 -16.61
N GLU A 577 -6.06 24.88 -16.64
CA GLU A 577 -6.53 25.90 -15.69
C GLU A 577 -7.65 25.31 -14.84
N TYR A 578 -7.82 25.85 -13.64
CA TYR A 578 -8.97 25.55 -12.80
C TYR A 578 -9.45 26.76 -12.04
N ASN A 579 -10.72 26.73 -11.64
CA ASN A 579 -11.26 27.60 -10.60
C ASN A 579 -12.03 26.77 -9.57
N VAL A 580 -12.31 27.42 -8.45
CA VAL A 580 -13.11 26.87 -7.35
C VAL A 580 -14.28 27.82 -7.15
N ASP A 581 -15.50 27.27 -7.11
CA ASP A 581 -16.77 27.98 -6.91
C ASP A 581 -16.98 29.18 -7.86
N GLY A 582 -16.53 29.05 -9.11
CA GLY A 582 -16.66 30.11 -10.11
C GLY A 582 -15.74 31.32 -9.89
N GLY A 583 -14.78 31.21 -8.97
CA GLY A 583 -13.76 32.22 -8.72
C GLY A 583 -12.78 32.42 -9.89
N SER A 584 -11.69 33.14 -9.61
CA SER A 584 -10.65 33.40 -10.62
C SER A 584 -9.95 32.11 -11.06
N SER A 585 -9.72 31.98 -12.36
CA SER A 585 -8.96 30.88 -12.95
C SER A 585 -7.47 30.99 -12.60
N LYS A 586 -6.86 29.87 -12.24
CA LYS A 586 -5.41 29.72 -12.06
C LYS A 586 -4.89 28.48 -12.77
N SER A 587 -3.64 28.52 -13.21
CA SER A 587 -2.95 27.37 -13.79
C SER A 587 -2.86 26.23 -12.77
N PHE A 588 -2.95 24.98 -13.23
CA PHE A 588 -2.87 23.82 -12.35
C PHE A 588 -1.52 23.77 -11.63
N ASP A 589 -1.61 23.60 -10.32
CA ASP A 589 -0.50 23.58 -9.39
C ASP A 589 -0.65 22.42 -8.39
N ILE A 590 0.48 21.99 -7.84
CA ILE A 590 0.55 21.14 -6.64
C ILE A 590 1.45 21.90 -5.67
N THR A 591 0.94 22.21 -4.49
CA THR A 591 1.62 22.99 -3.46
C THR A 591 1.99 22.08 -2.29
N GLU A 592 2.77 22.59 -1.34
CA GLU A 592 3.11 21.85 -0.11
C GLU A 592 1.88 21.48 0.75
N LYS A 593 0.74 22.14 0.55
CA LYS A 593 -0.50 21.88 1.30
C LYS A 593 -1.31 20.71 0.73
N ASP A 594 -1.07 20.34 -0.52
CA ASP A 594 -1.83 19.35 -1.27
C ASP A 594 -0.92 18.42 -2.07
N LEU A 595 0.21 18.05 -1.46
CA LEU A 595 1.13 17.03 -1.95
C LEU A 595 0.35 15.75 -2.31
N GLN A 596 0.46 15.33 -3.56
CA GLN A 596 -0.24 14.15 -4.04
C GLN A 596 0.57 12.86 -3.85
N LEU A 597 1.89 12.97 -3.70
CA LEU A 597 2.81 11.86 -3.49
C LEU A 597 3.40 11.94 -2.07
N SER A 598 3.12 10.94 -1.25
CA SER A 598 3.53 10.90 0.16
C SER A 598 4.62 9.87 0.38
N PHE A 599 5.83 10.32 0.71
CA PHE A 599 6.98 9.47 0.99
C PHE A 599 7.04 9.03 2.45
N LEU A 600 7.34 7.74 2.69
CA LEU A 600 7.51 7.16 4.03
C LEU A 600 8.63 7.84 4.82
N SER A 601 9.74 8.13 4.14
CA SER A 601 10.94 8.74 4.69
C SER A 601 11.48 9.79 3.74
N LYS A 602 12.42 10.62 4.21
CA LYS A 602 13.29 11.39 3.30
C LYS A 602 14.04 10.43 2.37
N TYR A 603 14.60 10.96 1.29
CA TYR A 603 15.24 10.18 0.24
C TYR A 603 16.39 10.99 -0.38
N ASP A 604 17.32 10.29 -1.04
CA ASP A 604 18.42 10.91 -1.77
C ASP A 604 18.00 11.40 -3.18
N ILE A 605 18.95 12.07 -3.85
CA ILE A 605 18.72 12.67 -5.17
C ILE A 605 18.40 11.60 -6.23
N GLU A 606 19.02 10.41 -6.18
CA GLU A 606 18.78 9.37 -7.18
C GLU A 606 17.32 8.88 -7.13
N ARG A 607 16.84 8.55 -5.93
CA ARG A 607 15.47 8.08 -5.70
C ARG A 607 14.45 9.15 -6.07
N LYS A 608 14.76 10.42 -5.75
CA LYS A 608 13.95 11.57 -6.13
C LYS A 608 13.71 11.61 -7.63
N GLU A 609 14.77 11.52 -8.42
CA GLU A 609 14.70 11.65 -9.88
C GLU A 609 13.90 10.50 -10.51
N VAL A 610 14.01 9.27 -9.98
CA VAL A 610 13.18 8.14 -10.45
C VAL A 610 11.71 8.36 -10.14
N PHE A 611 11.34 8.80 -8.93
CA PHE A 611 9.95 9.13 -8.63
C PHE A 611 9.42 10.30 -9.46
N TYR A 612 10.25 11.31 -9.73
CA TYR A 612 9.86 12.44 -10.58
C TYR A 612 9.64 12.02 -12.04
N SER A 613 10.42 11.05 -12.53
CA SER A 613 10.28 10.49 -13.87
C SER A 613 9.09 9.54 -14.02
N ASP A 614 8.89 8.62 -13.05
CA ASP A 614 7.92 7.53 -13.17
C ASP A 614 6.57 7.81 -12.49
N PHE A 615 6.51 8.80 -11.61
CA PHE A 615 5.29 9.35 -11.02
C PHE A 615 5.14 10.83 -11.40
N ILE A 616 5.34 11.72 -10.42
CA ILE A 616 5.24 13.17 -10.50
C ILE A 616 6.19 13.82 -9.49
N PRO A 617 6.63 15.07 -9.74
CA PRO A 617 7.26 15.92 -8.75
C PRO A 617 6.34 16.24 -7.57
N GLU A 618 6.91 16.51 -6.40
CA GLU A 618 6.17 16.90 -5.20
C GLU A 618 5.37 18.20 -5.39
N VAL A 619 5.97 19.19 -6.07
CA VAL A 619 5.42 20.54 -6.25
C VAL A 619 5.45 20.93 -7.72
N ILE A 620 4.32 21.47 -8.20
CA ILE A 620 4.13 21.94 -9.58
C ILE A 620 3.61 23.38 -9.52
N GLY A 621 4.18 24.28 -10.32
CA GLY A 621 3.67 25.65 -10.49
C GLY A 621 4.17 26.69 -9.49
N SER A 622 4.97 26.31 -8.47
CA SER A 622 5.63 27.30 -7.59
C SER A 622 6.73 28.07 -8.33
N VAL A 623 7.08 29.27 -7.85
CA VAL A 623 8.09 30.16 -8.46
C VAL A 623 9.44 29.44 -8.62
N ASP A 624 9.81 28.63 -7.63
CA ASP A 624 11.08 27.90 -7.60
C ASP A 624 11.03 26.52 -8.28
N SER A 625 9.84 26.06 -8.69
CA SER A 625 9.69 24.77 -9.39
C SER A 625 10.06 24.89 -10.87
N GLU A 626 10.80 23.91 -11.37
CA GLU A 626 11.04 23.71 -12.80
C GLU A 626 9.85 23.01 -13.50
N PHE A 627 8.88 22.52 -12.72
CA PHE A 627 7.71 21.80 -13.20
C PHE A 627 6.49 22.72 -13.13
N LYS A 628 5.99 23.17 -14.28
CA LYS A 628 4.78 23.98 -14.42
C LYS A 628 4.10 23.66 -15.74
N PHE A 629 2.79 23.86 -15.79
CA PHE A 629 2.04 23.85 -17.06
C PHE A 629 2.28 25.16 -17.84
N PRO A 630 2.30 25.13 -19.19
CA PRO A 630 2.07 23.96 -20.05
C PRO A 630 3.23 22.96 -20.05
N ILE A 631 2.92 21.68 -20.25
CA ILE A 631 3.88 20.57 -20.32
C ILE A 631 3.84 19.91 -21.70
N ARG A 632 4.89 19.21 -22.11
CA ARG A 632 4.88 18.47 -23.37
C ARG A 632 3.81 17.36 -23.35
N THR A 633 3.04 17.23 -24.44
CA THR A 633 2.07 16.14 -24.64
C THR A 633 2.80 14.86 -25.06
N VAL A 634 3.39 14.17 -24.10
CA VAL A 634 4.09 12.90 -24.29
C VAL A 634 3.73 11.91 -23.19
N LEU A 635 3.82 10.62 -23.50
CA LEU A 635 3.64 9.52 -22.54
C LEU A 635 4.98 8.79 -22.36
N SER A 636 5.41 8.59 -21.13
CA SER A 636 6.53 7.72 -20.79
C SER A 636 5.98 6.34 -20.47
N GLU A 637 6.30 5.35 -21.29
CA GLU A 637 5.94 3.94 -21.12
C GLU A 637 7.19 3.13 -20.79
N ALA A 638 7.10 2.12 -19.92
CA ALA A 638 8.22 1.20 -19.71
C ALA A 638 8.57 0.47 -21.02
N ASN A 639 9.85 0.15 -21.22
CA ASN A 639 10.27 -0.62 -22.39
C ASN A 639 9.57 -1.99 -22.43
N GLY A 640 9.06 -2.36 -23.60
CA GLY A 640 8.40 -3.66 -23.80
C GLY A 640 6.96 -3.75 -23.28
N VAL A 641 6.31 -2.64 -22.92
CA VAL A 641 4.89 -2.62 -22.52
C VAL A 641 4.00 -3.27 -23.59
N ASN A 642 3.22 -4.26 -23.19
CA ASN A 642 2.23 -4.92 -24.04
C ASN A 642 0.87 -4.23 -23.92
N TRP A 643 0.55 -3.38 -24.90
CA TRP A 643 -0.70 -2.62 -24.99
C TRP A 643 -1.96 -3.47 -25.23
N ASN A 644 -1.83 -4.79 -25.43
CA ASN A 644 -2.98 -5.71 -25.41
C ASN A 644 -3.43 -6.07 -23.98
N ASN A 645 -2.59 -5.81 -22.97
CA ASN A 645 -2.93 -6.01 -21.57
C ASN A 645 -3.56 -4.74 -20.98
N ALA A 646 -4.21 -4.85 -19.82
CA ALA A 646 -4.66 -3.69 -19.06
C ALA A 646 -3.45 -2.85 -18.60
N ILE A 647 -3.44 -1.57 -18.98
CA ILE A 647 -2.43 -0.58 -18.62
C ILE A 647 -3.00 0.37 -17.58
N TYR A 648 -2.24 0.63 -16.53
CA TYR A 648 -2.64 1.47 -15.41
C TYR A 648 -1.75 2.72 -15.34
N PRO A 649 -2.35 3.92 -15.21
CA PRO A 649 -1.60 5.17 -15.03
C PRO A 649 -0.69 5.11 -13.81
N PHE A 650 0.53 5.65 -13.93
CA PHE A 650 1.58 5.65 -12.91
C PHE A 650 2.00 4.25 -12.45
N VAL A 651 1.75 3.22 -13.28
CA VAL A 651 2.26 1.85 -13.08
C VAL A 651 3.19 1.48 -14.22
N GLN A 652 2.65 1.26 -15.42
CA GLN A 652 3.44 0.96 -16.62
C GLN A 652 3.73 2.19 -17.48
N ALA A 653 2.88 3.21 -17.39
CA ALA A 653 3.04 4.45 -18.13
C ALA A 653 2.55 5.67 -17.33
N ASN A 654 3.15 6.83 -17.57
CA ASN A 654 2.82 8.09 -16.90
C ASN A 654 3.14 9.30 -17.78
N ILE A 655 2.74 10.49 -17.33
CA ILE A 655 3.12 11.77 -17.92
C ILE A 655 4.50 12.18 -17.36
N PRO A 656 5.57 12.22 -18.17
CA PRO A 656 6.92 12.53 -17.69
C PRO A 656 7.12 14.04 -17.58
N LEU A 657 6.84 14.62 -16.41
CA LEU A 657 7.03 16.06 -16.15
C LEU A 657 8.49 16.52 -16.27
N THR A 658 9.43 15.58 -16.26
CA THR A 658 10.87 15.74 -16.46
C THR A 658 11.30 15.85 -17.92
N TYR A 659 10.42 15.53 -18.88
CA TYR A 659 10.74 15.58 -20.31
C TYR A 659 11.17 16.99 -20.76
N GLU A 660 12.18 17.06 -21.63
CA GLU A 660 12.88 18.29 -22.07
C GLU A 660 13.61 19.08 -20.95
N LYS A 661 13.62 18.58 -19.71
CA LYS A 661 14.29 19.21 -18.56
C LYS A 661 15.41 18.36 -17.99
N LYS A 662 15.24 17.04 -18.05
CA LYS A 662 16.18 16.02 -17.55
C LYS A 662 16.38 14.94 -18.60
N VAL A 663 17.57 14.33 -18.59
CA VAL A 663 17.86 13.13 -19.40
C VAL A 663 16.89 12.02 -19.00
N GLN A 664 16.28 11.39 -19.99
CA GLN A 664 15.30 10.32 -19.76
C GLN A 664 16.00 9.00 -19.43
N PHE A 665 15.42 8.23 -18.51
CA PHE A 665 15.94 6.91 -18.17
C PHE A 665 15.79 5.94 -19.35
N ARG A 666 16.85 5.18 -19.64
CA ARG A 666 16.90 4.26 -20.80
C ARG A 666 15.91 3.10 -20.73
N TYR A 667 15.36 2.79 -19.55
CA TYR A 667 14.33 1.77 -19.37
C TYR A 667 12.91 2.26 -19.72
N ASN A 668 12.76 3.55 -20.04
CA ASN A 668 11.51 4.15 -20.50
C ASN A 668 11.60 4.49 -22.00
N LYS A 669 10.46 4.39 -22.68
CA LYS A 669 10.23 4.84 -24.05
C LYS A 669 9.26 6.02 -24.01
N ILE A 670 9.53 7.03 -24.84
CA ILE A 670 8.65 8.20 -24.97
C ILE A 670 7.79 8.06 -26.22
N SER A 671 6.47 8.12 -26.03
CA SER A 671 5.47 8.17 -27.09
C SER A 671 4.96 9.60 -27.23
N SER A 672 5.14 10.19 -28.41
CA SER A 672 4.68 11.54 -28.77
C SER A 672 3.54 11.48 -29.80
N ASN A 673 3.07 12.63 -30.27
CA ASN A 673 1.99 12.74 -31.26
C ASN A 673 0.70 11.97 -30.88
N LEU A 674 0.38 11.96 -29.58
CA LEU A 674 -0.75 11.19 -29.03
C LEU A 674 -2.09 11.59 -29.66
N LYS A 675 -2.24 12.83 -30.12
CA LYS A 675 -3.48 13.36 -30.68
C LYS A 675 -3.80 12.87 -32.09
N TRP A 676 -2.77 12.63 -32.91
CA TRP A 676 -2.94 12.36 -34.35
C TRP A 676 -2.43 11.01 -34.83
N SER A 677 -1.65 10.30 -34.01
CA SER A 677 -1.08 9.01 -34.38
C SER A 677 -2.14 8.00 -34.82
N ASN A 678 -1.84 7.26 -35.89
CA ASN A 678 -2.66 6.15 -36.38
C ASN A 678 -2.09 4.79 -35.92
N ASP A 679 -1.17 4.79 -34.94
CA ASP A 679 -0.69 3.55 -34.31
C ASP A 679 -1.87 2.77 -33.73
N LYS A 680 -1.86 1.45 -33.89
CA LYS A 680 -2.89 0.55 -33.36
C LYS A 680 -3.14 0.70 -31.85
N ASN A 681 -2.12 1.13 -31.10
CA ASN A 681 -2.17 1.32 -29.65
C ASN A 681 -2.52 2.76 -29.25
N ASN A 682 -2.70 3.69 -30.21
CA ASN A 682 -2.84 5.11 -29.93
C ASN A 682 -4.01 5.41 -28.98
N ILE A 683 -5.19 4.81 -29.19
CA ILE A 683 -6.34 5.02 -28.31
C ILE A 683 -6.04 4.56 -26.87
N SER A 684 -5.35 3.44 -26.69
CA SER A 684 -4.94 2.97 -25.36
C SER A 684 -3.91 3.91 -24.70
N GLN A 685 -2.98 4.47 -25.48
CA GLN A 685 -2.03 5.47 -25.01
C GLN A 685 -2.72 6.79 -24.61
N VAL A 686 -3.66 7.27 -25.42
CA VAL A 686 -4.50 8.45 -25.13
C VAL A 686 -5.33 8.21 -23.88
N LYS A 687 -5.92 7.02 -23.73
CA LYS A 687 -6.63 6.62 -22.51
C LYS A 687 -5.73 6.70 -21.29
N CYS A 688 -4.54 6.12 -21.34
CA CYS A 688 -3.59 6.21 -20.21
C CYS A 688 -3.19 7.65 -19.90
N TYR A 689 -2.97 8.50 -20.92
CA TYR A 689 -2.61 9.91 -20.73
C TYR A 689 -3.75 10.69 -20.06
N ILE A 690 -4.99 10.55 -20.55
CA ILE A 690 -6.17 11.21 -19.98
C ILE A 690 -6.45 10.69 -18.57
N GLU A 691 -6.36 9.38 -18.32
CA GLU A 691 -6.53 8.82 -16.97
C GLU A 691 -5.43 9.32 -16.01
N SER A 692 -4.18 9.50 -16.47
CA SER A 692 -3.13 10.16 -15.67
C SER A 692 -3.52 11.59 -15.29
N LEU A 693 -4.04 12.40 -16.24
CA LEU A 693 -4.53 13.75 -15.94
C LEU A 693 -5.67 13.70 -14.92
N MET A 694 -6.68 12.84 -15.14
CA MET A 694 -7.84 12.72 -14.27
C MET A 694 -7.46 12.34 -12.83
N LEU A 695 -6.45 11.48 -12.63
CA LEU A 695 -5.93 11.19 -11.30
C LEU A 695 -5.31 12.43 -10.63
N LEU A 696 -4.54 13.24 -11.37
CA LEU A 696 -3.97 14.48 -10.83
C LEU A 696 -5.05 15.48 -10.43
N LEU A 697 -6.07 15.64 -11.29
CA LEU A 697 -7.20 16.55 -11.04
C LEU A 697 -8.05 16.05 -9.86
N ARG A 698 -8.39 14.75 -9.84
CA ARG A 698 -9.14 14.12 -8.75
C ARG A 698 -8.41 14.30 -7.42
N ASN A 699 -7.12 14.03 -7.37
CA ASN A 699 -6.33 14.18 -6.16
C ASN A 699 -6.28 15.65 -5.70
N LYS A 700 -6.19 16.60 -6.64
CA LYS A 700 -6.29 18.04 -6.34
C LYS A 700 -7.62 18.37 -5.64
N VAL A 701 -8.74 17.88 -6.17
CA VAL A 701 -10.07 18.07 -5.57
C VAL A 701 -10.11 17.45 -4.17
N LEU A 702 -9.72 16.19 -4.03
CA LEU A 702 -9.78 15.45 -2.76
C LEU A 702 -8.91 16.05 -1.66
N LEU A 703 -7.67 16.41 -1.97
CA LEU A 703 -6.74 16.98 -1.00
C LEU A 703 -7.11 18.40 -0.58
N ASN A 704 -7.91 19.09 -1.39
CA ASN A 704 -8.46 20.42 -1.09
C ASN A 704 -9.97 20.37 -0.77
N GLU A 705 -10.47 19.23 -0.29
CA GLU A 705 -11.83 19.08 0.25
C GLU A 705 -12.97 19.42 -0.75
N GLY A 706 -12.73 19.31 -2.05
CA GLY A 706 -13.78 19.53 -3.05
C GLY A 706 -14.67 18.31 -3.31
N ASP A 707 -15.80 18.57 -3.95
CA ASP A 707 -16.78 17.55 -4.36
C ASP A 707 -16.45 16.98 -5.76
N LEU A 708 -16.14 15.69 -5.80
CA LEU A 708 -15.85 14.98 -7.06
C LEU A 708 -17.05 14.95 -8.02
N THR A 709 -18.26 14.69 -7.52
CA THR A 709 -19.47 14.54 -8.34
C THR A 709 -19.93 15.87 -8.94
N ASN A 710 -19.63 16.98 -8.25
CA ASN A 710 -19.95 18.31 -8.75
C ASN A 710 -18.88 18.91 -9.65
N THR A 711 -17.67 18.34 -9.66
CA THR A 711 -16.53 18.81 -10.47
C THR A 711 -16.84 18.78 -11.97
N LYS A 712 -16.51 19.86 -12.69
CA LYS A 712 -16.67 19.97 -14.15
C LYS A 712 -15.33 19.88 -14.88
N ILE A 713 -15.34 19.23 -16.03
CA ILE A 713 -14.20 19.04 -16.93
C ILE A 713 -14.56 19.61 -18.29
N VAL A 714 -13.92 20.72 -18.68
CA VAL A 714 -13.94 21.25 -20.04
C VAL A 714 -12.70 20.75 -20.75
N TRP A 715 -12.86 20.14 -21.93
CA TRP A 715 -11.74 19.68 -22.73
C TRP A 715 -11.83 20.24 -24.15
N PHE A 716 -10.69 20.53 -24.74
CA PHE A 716 -10.64 21.17 -26.06
C PHE A 716 -10.27 20.21 -27.18
N TYR A 717 -10.84 20.43 -28.35
CA TYR A 717 -10.52 19.70 -29.57
C TYR A 717 -10.35 20.65 -30.79
N PRO A 718 -9.55 20.28 -31.78
CA PRO A 718 -9.32 21.09 -32.97
C PRO A 718 -10.40 20.81 -34.02
N ILE A 719 -10.73 21.84 -34.81
CA ILE A 719 -11.82 21.77 -35.81
C ILE A 719 -11.49 20.83 -36.98
N SER A 720 -10.21 20.58 -37.21
CA SER A 720 -9.70 19.61 -38.19
C SER A 720 -9.88 18.15 -37.76
N MET A 721 -10.25 17.86 -36.50
CA MET A 721 -10.45 16.50 -36.03
C MET A 721 -11.69 15.87 -36.67
N THR A 722 -11.55 14.65 -37.21
CA THR A 722 -12.67 13.91 -37.78
C THR A 722 -13.72 13.57 -36.72
N ASN A 723 -14.98 13.43 -37.13
CA ASN A 723 -16.08 13.05 -36.23
C ASN A 723 -15.81 11.72 -35.50
N ALA A 724 -15.21 10.74 -36.20
CA ALA A 724 -14.87 9.46 -35.62
C ALA A 724 -13.85 9.61 -34.47
N ARG A 725 -12.72 10.28 -34.73
CA ARG A 725 -11.67 10.51 -33.71
C ARG A 725 -12.18 11.38 -32.55
N PHE A 726 -13.00 12.39 -32.83
CA PHE A 726 -13.66 13.19 -31.80
C PHE A 726 -14.51 12.31 -30.88
N ASN A 727 -15.33 11.42 -31.45
CA ASN A 727 -16.17 10.50 -30.68
C ASN A 727 -15.32 9.53 -29.84
N ASP A 728 -14.23 8.99 -30.40
CA ASP A 728 -13.30 8.13 -29.66
C ASP A 728 -12.71 8.85 -28.44
N PHE A 729 -12.25 10.09 -28.61
CA PHE A 729 -11.70 10.88 -27.50
C PHE A 729 -12.77 11.30 -26.49
N LYS A 730 -13.97 11.66 -26.97
CA LYS A 730 -15.11 11.97 -26.09
C LYS A 730 -15.44 10.77 -25.20
N LEU A 731 -15.45 9.56 -25.76
CA LEU A 731 -15.65 8.33 -24.99
C LEU A 731 -14.57 8.15 -23.92
N VAL A 732 -13.30 8.33 -24.26
CA VAL A 732 -12.19 8.24 -23.29
C VAL A 732 -12.36 9.24 -22.14
N TRP A 733 -12.68 10.51 -22.42
CA TRP A 733 -12.93 11.52 -21.39
C TRP A 733 -14.11 11.16 -20.48
N VAL A 734 -15.22 10.70 -21.07
CA VAL A 734 -16.43 10.30 -20.34
C VAL A 734 -16.16 9.06 -19.47
N GLU A 735 -15.48 8.05 -19.99
CA GLU A 735 -15.10 6.85 -19.23
C GLU A 735 -14.16 7.19 -18.06
N ALA A 736 -13.16 8.04 -18.31
CA ALA A 736 -12.23 8.45 -17.25
C ALA A 736 -12.93 9.28 -16.17
N TYR A 737 -13.89 10.13 -16.55
CA TYR A 737 -14.73 10.86 -15.58
C TYR A 737 -15.57 9.90 -14.74
N LYS A 738 -16.25 8.93 -15.37
CA LYS A 738 -17.01 7.90 -14.65
C LYS A 738 -16.15 7.12 -13.67
N LYS A 739 -14.93 6.77 -14.09
CA LYS A 739 -14.00 5.98 -13.28
C LYS A 739 -13.50 6.73 -12.05
N TYR A 740 -13.19 8.01 -12.17
CA TYR A 740 -12.44 8.76 -11.14
C TYR A 740 -13.24 9.82 -10.39
N PHE A 741 -14.38 10.28 -10.91
CA PHE A 741 -15.18 11.36 -10.32
C PHE A 741 -16.58 10.88 -9.92
N ASP A 742 -17.35 10.31 -10.85
CA ASP A 742 -18.73 9.89 -10.60
C ASP A 742 -19.12 8.66 -11.42
N ALA A 743 -19.16 7.49 -10.78
CA ALA A 743 -19.53 6.23 -11.41
C ALA A 743 -20.95 6.22 -12.01
N ASN A 744 -21.83 7.12 -11.55
CA ASN A 744 -23.22 7.23 -12.00
C ASN A 744 -23.42 8.29 -13.09
N TYR A 745 -22.36 8.96 -13.55
CA TYR A 745 -22.46 10.00 -14.57
C TYR A 745 -23.07 9.47 -15.88
N ASP A 746 -24.07 10.18 -16.40
CA ASP A 746 -24.68 9.95 -17.71
C ASP A 746 -24.47 11.16 -18.63
N ASP A 747 -23.63 10.98 -19.66
CA ASP A 747 -23.30 12.05 -20.61
C ASP A 747 -24.48 12.51 -21.47
N ASN A 748 -25.57 11.73 -21.52
CA ASN A 748 -26.78 12.06 -22.27
C ASN A 748 -27.72 13.00 -21.52
N ASN A 749 -27.52 13.19 -20.21
CA ASN A 749 -28.36 14.08 -19.41
C ASN A 749 -27.90 15.53 -19.54
N ALA A 750 -28.55 16.28 -20.44
CA ALA A 750 -28.23 17.68 -20.72
C ALA A 750 -28.29 18.61 -19.49
N ASN A 751 -29.08 18.27 -18.45
CA ASN A 751 -29.22 19.09 -17.24
C ASN A 751 -28.03 18.94 -16.27
N VAL A 752 -27.16 17.96 -16.48
CA VAL A 752 -26.06 17.62 -15.56
C VAL A 752 -24.74 17.42 -16.33
N LYS A 753 -24.54 18.11 -17.46
CA LYS A 753 -23.31 17.97 -18.26
C LYS A 753 -22.07 18.36 -17.43
N LYS A 754 -21.19 17.39 -17.16
CA LYS A 754 -19.94 17.58 -16.41
C LYS A 754 -18.70 17.50 -17.29
N VAL A 755 -18.76 16.75 -18.40
CA VAL A 755 -17.68 16.66 -19.40
C VAL A 755 -18.10 17.45 -20.64
N ILE A 756 -17.46 18.58 -20.88
CA ILE A 756 -17.88 19.57 -21.88
C ILE A 756 -16.81 19.68 -22.98
N PRO A 757 -17.07 19.17 -24.20
CA PRO A 757 -16.18 19.38 -25.33
C PRO A 757 -16.37 20.80 -25.88
N MET A 758 -15.27 21.47 -26.16
CA MET A 758 -15.27 22.81 -26.75
C MET A 758 -14.18 22.94 -27.81
N THR A 759 -14.36 23.79 -28.82
CA THR A 759 -13.31 23.94 -29.84
C THR A 759 -12.14 24.79 -29.35
N GLU A 760 -10.92 24.38 -29.68
CA GLU A 760 -9.69 25.14 -29.38
C GLU A 760 -9.73 26.54 -29.97
N SER A 761 -10.27 26.69 -31.19
CA SER A 761 -10.29 27.96 -31.91
C SER A 761 -11.29 28.97 -31.33
N VAL A 762 -12.43 28.51 -30.78
CA VAL A 762 -13.47 29.41 -30.23
C VAL A 762 -13.19 29.84 -28.79
N ALA A 763 -12.49 29.02 -28.00
CA ALA A 763 -12.28 29.34 -26.58
C ALA A 763 -11.51 30.65 -26.33
N PRO A 764 -10.42 30.98 -27.05
CA PRO A 764 -9.74 32.27 -26.94
C PRO A 764 -10.66 33.46 -27.22
N TYR A 765 -11.54 33.37 -28.22
CA TYR A 765 -12.53 34.40 -28.52
C TYR A 765 -13.39 34.72 -27.30
N LYS A 766 -13.91 33.68 -26.61
CA LYS A 766 -14.74 33.86 -25.41
C LYS A 766 -13.99 34.55 -24.28
N TYR A 767 -12.71 34.23 -24.08
CA TYR A 767 -11.87 34.90 -23.09
C TYR A 767 -11.69 36.40 -23.41
N TYR A 768 -11.33 36.74 -24.63
CA TYR A 768 -11.07 38.14 -24.99
C TYR A 768 -12.33 38.99 -25.06
N ASN A 769 -13.42 38.44 -25.58
CA ASN A 769 -14.71 39.12 -25.63
C ASN A 769 -15.21 39.49 -24.23
N ALA A 770 -15.08 38.58 -23.25
CA ALA A 770 -15.45 38.84 -21.87
C ALA A 770 -14.60 39.92 -21.19
N ASN A 771 -13.36 40.15 -21.65
CA ASN A 771 -12.38 41.03 -21.02
C ASN A 771 -12.13 42.33 -21.80
N THR A 772 -12.80 42.57 -22.93
CA THR A 772 -12.57 43.76 -23.78
C THR A 772 -13.90 44.30 -24.30
N ALA A 773 -14.41 45.37 -23.66
CA ALA A 773 -15.72 45.99 -23.94
C ALA A 773 -15.89 46.53 -25.39
N ALA A 774 -14.82 46.58 -26.20
CA ALA A 774 -14.81 47.05 -27.58
C ALA A 774 -14.62 45.93 -28.63
N ALA A 775 -14.70 44.65 -28.24
CA ALA A 775 -14.32 43.49 -29.07
C ALA A 775 -15.40 42.99 -30.05
N ALA A 776 -16.32 43.86 -30.51
CA ALA A 776 -17.43 43.46 -31.38
C ALA A 776 -16.96 42.83 -32.71
N ASN A 777 -15.89 43.38 -33.31
CA ASN A 777 -15.30 42.90 -34.56
C ASN A 777 -13.85 42.45 -34.31
N MET A 778 -13.65 41.15 -34.13
CA MET A 778 -12.38 40.57 -33.70
C MET A 778 -12.03 39.32 -34.51
N ILE A 779 -10.74 39.15 -34.76
CA ILE A 779 -10.18 37.92 -35.31
C ILE A 779 -9.30 37.28 -34.24
N THR A 780 -9.43 35.97 -34.06
CA THR A 780 -8.48 35.18 -33.26
C THR A 780 -7.74 34.22 -34.20
N ILE A 781 -6.42 34.32 -34.25
CA ILE A 781 -5.53 33.50 -35.07
C ILE A 781 -4.71 32.62 -34.14
N ASP A 782 -5.01 31.32 -34.08
CA ASP A 782 -4.25 30.32 -33.33
C ASP A 782 -3.19 29.69 -34.24
N ILE A 783 -1.91 29.96 -33.97
CA ILE A 783 -0.76 29.44 -34.73
C ILE A 783 -0.11 28.31 -33.92
N GLY A 784 -0.36 27.08 -34.36
CA GLY A 784 0.25 25.88 -33.80
C GLY A 784 1.65 25.59 -34.37
N GLY A 785 2.06 24.32 -34.24
CA GLY A 785 3.25 23.81 -34.94
C GLY A 785 2.98 23.57 -36.43
N GLU A 786 1.86 22.92 -36.76
CA GLU A 786 1.52 22.49 -38.13
C GLU A 786 0.34 23.25 -38.76
N THR A 787 -0.65 23.64 -37.95
CA THR A 787 -1.89 24.27 -38.44
C THR A 787 -2.08 25.66 -37.85
N THR A 788 -2.76 26.51 -38.63
CA THR A 788 -3.29 27.79 -38.16
C THR A 788 -4.80 27.79 -38.27
N ASP A 789 -5.46 28.06 -37.15
CA ASP A 789 -6.91 28.19 -37.06
C ASP A 789 -7.29 29.66 -36.88
N VAL A 790 -8.31 30.11 -37.60
CA VAL A 790 -8.77 31.50 -37.56
C VAL A 790 -10.26 31.54 -37.28
N VAL A 791 -10.65 32.29 -36.25
CA VAL A 791 -12.06 32.62 -35.96
C VAL A 791 -12.30 34.09 -36.25
N ILE A 792 -13.32 34.36 -37.05
CA ILE A 792 -13.75 35.71 -37.41
C ILE A 792 -15.10 35.97 -36.73
N ALA A 793 -15.12 36.98 -35.86
CA ALA A 793 -16.30 37.42 -35.15
C ALA A 793 -16.67 38.85 -35.51
N GLU A 794 -17.97 39.09 -35.67
CA GLU A 794 -18.56 40.39 -35.96
C GLU A 794 -19.84 40.55 -35.13
N ASN A 795 -20.04 41.76 -34.57
CA ASN A 795 -21.17 42.09 -33.70
C ASN A 795 -21.36 41.08 -32.54
N ASN A 796 -20.27 40.74 -31.82
CA ASN A 796 -20.26 39.80 -30.69
C ASN A 796 -20.74 38.38 -31.02
N SER A 797 -20.66 37.97 -32.30
CA SER A 797 -21.04 36.65 -32.77
C SER A 797 -19.99 36.07 -33.72
N ILE A 798 -19.72 34.78 -33.61
CA ILE A 798 -18.80 34.09 -34.52
C ILE A 798 -19.47 33.93 -35.87
N LYS A 799 -18.86 34.48 -36.92
CA LYS A 799 -19.39 34.43 -38.28
C LYS A 799 -18.76 33.31 -39.10
N SER A 800 -17.47 33.07 -38.92
CA SER A 800 -16.74 32.14 -39.77
C SER A 800 -15.50 31.60 -39.08
N ILE A 801 -15.11 30.39 -39.46
CA ILE A 801 -13.91 29.70 -38.99
C ILE A 801 -13.17 29.11 -40.18
N THR A 802 -11.85 29.22 -40.22
CA THR A 802 -11.01 28.55 -41.23
C THR A 802 -9.80 27.90 -40.56
N SER A 803 -9.26 26.87 -41.19
CA SER A 803 -8.08 26.12 -40.73
C SER A 803 -7.24 25.74 -41.94
N PHE A 804 -5.92 25.92 -41.86
CA PHE A 804 -4.99 25.60 -42.93
C PHE A 804 -3.62 25.17 -42.41
N ARG A 805 -2.92 24.29 -43.15
CA ARG A 805 -1.55 23.85 -42.82
C ARG A 805 -0.50 24.88 -43.23
N PHE A 806 -0.37 25.91 -42.41
CA PHE A 806 0.69 26.91 -42.54
C PHE A 806 0.95 27.55 -41.17
N ALA A 807 1.97 27.06 -40.47
CA ALA A 807 2.23 27.44 -39.07
C ALA A 807 3.74 27.47 -38.78
N ALA A 808 4.16 27.39 -37.52
CA ALA A 808 5.58 27.56 -37.15
C ALA A 808 6.54 26.61 -37.89
N ASN A 809 6.13 25.38 -38.18
CA ASN A 809 6.93 24.42 -38.94
C ASN A 809 7.10 24.81 -40.42
N SER A 810 6.25 25.68 -40.98
CA SER A 810 6.48 26.26 -42.31
C SER A 810 7.68 27.21 -42.33
N VAL A 811 8.11 27.72 -41.17
CA VAL A 811 9.29 28.58 -41.02
C VAL A 811 10.51 27.79 -40.54
N PHE A 812 10.35 26.96 -39.50
CA PHE A 812 11.46 26.27 -38.85
C PHE A 812 11.62 24.78 -39.22
N GLY A 813 10.66 24.22 -39.94
CA GLY A 813 10.70 22.82 -40.38
C GLY A 813 11.44 22.61 -41.70
N ASP A 814 11.50 21.36 -42.13
CA ASP A 814 12.30 20.91 -43.28
C ASP A 814 11.58 21.04 -44.64
N GLY A 815 10.49 21.81 -44.70
CA GLY A 815 9.72 22.05 -45.93
C GLY A 815 9.21 20.75 -46.57
N TYR A 816 9.45 20.60 -47.89
CA TYR A 816 9.14 19.37 -48.64
C TYR A 816 10.38 18.50 -48.91
N THR A 817 11.41 18.63 -48.07
CA THR A 817 12.65 17.87 -48.20
C THR A 817 12.60 16.57 -47.36
N GLY A 818 13.39 15.56 -47.73
CA GLY A 818 13.44 14.28 -47.02
C GLY A 818 14.40 14.29 -45.83
N VAL A 819 14.36 13.26 -44.99
CA VAL A 819 15.18 13.13 -43.75
C VAL A 819 16.70 13.23 -44.00
N ASP A 820 17.16 12.89 -45.22
CA ASP A 820 18.56 12.98 -45.63
C ASP A 820 18.99 14.39 -46.08
N SER A 821 18.09 15.38 -46.03
CA SER A 821 18.35 16.75 -46.45
C SER A 821 18.98 17.55 -45.30
N PRO A 822 19.78 18.60 -45.62
CA PRO A 822 20.28 19.49 -44.59
C PRO A 822 19.12 20.13 -43.82
N GLN A 823 19.32 20.32 -42.52
CA GLN A 823 18.38 21.00 -41.64
C GLN A 823 18.00 22.38 -42.16
N ASN A 824 16.84 22.89 -41.74
CA ASN A 824 16.37 24.24 -42.05
C ASN A 824 17.46 25.32 -41.84
N GLY A 825 17.58 26.24 -42.80
CA GLY A 825 18.59 27.30 -42.80
C GLY A 825 18.61 28.18 -41.54
N ILE A 826 17.45 28.49 -40.94
CA ILE A 826 17.40 29.23 -39.69
C ILE A 826 18.03 28.42 -38.55
N VAL A 827 17.67 27.13 -38.43
CA VAL A 827 18.22 26.25 -37.39
C VAL A 827 19.74 26.10 -37.56
N ARG A 828 20.20 25.82 -38.79
CA ARG A 828 21.65 25.72 -39.09
C ARG A 828 22.42 26.99 -38.75
N GLN A 829 21.85 28.16 -39.01
CA GLN A 829 22.51 29.44 -38.79
C GLN A 829 22.76 29.73 -37.30
N PHE A 830 21.88 29.28 -36.39
CA PHE A 830 21.92 29.69 -34.98
C PHE A 830 22.16 28.56 -33.97
N LYS A 831 21.93 27.28 -34.32
CA LYS A 831 22.00 26.18 -33.33
C LYS A 831 23.38 26.06 -32.66
N SER A 832 24.46 26.23 -33.44
CA SER A 832 25.83 26.01 -32.94
C SER A 832 26.26 27.04 -31.91
N SER A 833 25.86 28.31 -32.07
CA SER A 833 26.22 29.36 -31.11
C SER A 833 25.51 29.17 -29.78
N ILE A 834 24.24 28.73 -29.80
CA ILE A 834 23.50 28.39 -28.59
C ILE A 834 24.09 27.14 -27.93
N TYR A 835 24.45 26.12 -28.71
CA TYR A 835 25.09 24.92 -28.19
C TYR A 835 26.40 25.22 -27.45
N GLU A 836 27.29 26.05 -28.02
CA GLU A 836 28.53 26.44 -27.35
C GLU A 836 28.24 27.23 -26.06
N VAL A 837 27.21 28.10 -26.02
CA VAL A 837 26.80 28.74 -24.76
C VAL A 837 26.40 27.72 -23.69
N LEU A 838 25.64 26.68 -24.05
CA LEU A 838 25.25 25.63 -23.11
C LEU A 838 26.46 24.84 -22.61
N LYS A 839 27.36 24.47 -23.52
CA LYS A 839 28.58 23.70 -23.26
C LYS A 839 29.58 24.47 -22.40
N ASP A 840 29.85 25.74 -22.72
CA ASP A 840 30.76 26.63 -21.97
C ASP A 840 30.27 26.90 -20.54
N ASN A 841 28.96 26.75 -20.28
CA ASN A 841 28.36 26.91 -18.96
C ASN A 841 28.13 25.57 -18.23
N GLU A 842 28.66 24.46 -18.76
CA GLU A 842 28.58 23.10 -18.22
C GLU A 842 27.14 22.59 -18.06
N MET A 843 26.25 22.93 -19.01
CA MET A 843 24.84 22.50 -19.01
C MET A 843 24.69 21.07 -19.55
N ASN A 844 25.30 20.06 -18.90
CA ASN A 844 25.40 18.68 -19.40
C ASN A 844 24.06 18.03 -19.80
N ASP A 845 23.00 18.22 -19.01
CA ASP A 845 21.68 17.69 -19.36
C ASP A 845 21.14 18.29 -20.66
N LEU A 846 21.27 19.61 -20.82
CA LEU A 846 20.77 20.34 -21.99
C LEU A 846 21.63 20.07 -23.23
N THR A 847 22.94 19.92 -23.10
CA THR A 847 23.81 19.54 -24.22
C THR A 847 23.55 18.10 -24.68
N ASN A 848 23.30 17.16 -23.75
CA ASN A 848 22.90 15.80 -24.10
C ASN A 848 21.53 15.74 -24.80
N ILE A 849 20.56 16.51 -24.32
CA ILE A 849 19.26 16.66 -24.98
C ILE A 849 19.45 17.24 -26.39
N PHE A 850 20.23 18.32 -26.52
CA PHE A 850 20.53 18.92 -27.82
C PHE A 850 21.14 17.91 -28.79
N ASN A 851 22.17 17.17 -28.38
CA ASN A 851 22.84 16.17 -29.23
C ASN A 851 21.86 15.08 -29.70
N THR A 852 21.02 14.60 -28.78
CA THR A 852 19.98 13.60 -29.11
C THR A 852 18.97 14.14 -30.14
N LEU A 853 18.61 15.42 -30.05
CA LEU A 853 17.71 16.05 -31.02
C LEU A 853 18.41 16.33 -32.35
N ASP A 854 19.67 16.72 -32.33
CA ASP A 854 20.45 17.01 -33.54
C ASP A 854 20.69 15.73 -34.37
N GLU A 855 20.96 14.61 -33.70
CA GLU A 855 21.09 13.28 -34.32
C GLU A 855 19.81 12.82 -35.04
N LYS A 856 18.63 13.19 -34.53
CA LYS A 856 17.34 12.88 -35.19
C LYS A 856 17.14 13.64 -36.50
N ASN A 857 17.87 14.73 -36.70
CA ASN A 857 17.81 15.58 -37.89
C ASN A 857 16.39 16.15 -38.20
N ILE A 858 15.60 16.48 -37.17
CA ILE A 858 14.27 17.09 -37.31
C ILE A 858 14.33 18.55 -36.86
N SER A 859 14.31 19.49 -37.81
CA SER A 859 14.56 20.91 -37.50
C SER A 859 13.51 21.53 -36.57
N ALA A 860 12.25 21.11 -36.70
CA ALA A 860 11.16 21.60 -35.85
C ALA A 860 11.36 21.25 -34.36
N ASP A 861 11.89 20.05 -34.08
CA ASP A 861 12.17 19.61 -32.70
C ASP A 861 13.33 20.41 -32.10
N ILE A 862 14.39 20.65 -32.87
CA ILE A 862 15.53 21.46 -32.47
C ILE A 862 15.07 22.90 -32.20
N ALA A 863 14.33 23.52 -33.12
CA ALA A 863 13.80 24.87 -32.94
C ALA A 863 12.93 24.98 -31.69
N SER A 864 12.04 24.01 -31.47
CA SER A 864 11.21 23.94 -30.25
C SER A 864 12.08 23.89 -28.98
N PHE A 865 13.15 23.08 -28.97
CA PHE A 865 14.09 23.03 -27.87
C PHE A 865 14.78 24.38 -27.64
N LEU A 866 15.29 25.02 -28.70
CA LEU A 866 15.95 26.33 -28.61
C LEU A 866 15.02 27.40 -28.02
N PHE A 867 13.75 27.46 -28.45
CA PHE A 867 12.77 28.38 -27.87
C PHE A 867 12.45 28.08 -26.39
N SER A 868 12.62 26.84 -25.94
CA SER A 868 12.33 26.44 -24.55
C SER A 868 13.43 26.85 -23.56
N LEU A 869 14.67 27.05 -24.03
CA LEU A 869 15.85 27.27 -23.18
C LEU A 869 15.72 28.47 -22.25
N VAL A 870 15.15 29.57 -22.73
CA VAL A 870 15.00 30.81 -21.94
C VAL A 870 14.16 30.58 -20.66
N GLU A 871 13.22 29.64 -20.70
CA GLU A 871 12.35 29.29 -19.58
C GLU A 871 12.94 28.23 -18.64
N ASN A 872 14.03 27.57 -19.03
CA ASN A 872 14.66 26.51 -18.24
C ASN A 872 15.27 27.07 -16.94
N GLN A 873 15.00 26.40 -15.81
CA GLN A 873 15.45 26.89 -14.50
C GLN A 873 16.97 26.82 -14.34
N SER A 874 17.66 25.83 -14.91
CA SER A 874 19.13 25.74 -14.86
C SER A 874 19.76 26.90 -15.62
N VAL A 875 19.19 27.28 -16.77
CA VAL A 875 19.59 28.46 -17.56
C VAL A 875 19.37 29.76 -16.76
N LYS A 876 18.19 29.92 -16.13
CA LYS A 876 17.86 31.09 -15.30
C LYS A 876 18.79 31.20 -14.09
N ARG A 877 19.02 30.11 -13.36
CA ARG A 877 19.91 30.06 -12.18
C ARG A 877 21.36 30.41 -12.52
N LYS A 878 21.83 30.04 -13.71
CA LYS A 878 23.17 30.41 -14.21
C LYS A 878 23.24 31.81 -14.78
N GLY A 879 22.13 32.55 -14.85
CA GLY A 879 22.09 33.93 -15.33
C GLY A 879 22.40 34.07 -16.82
N ILE A 880 22.18 33.01 -17.62
CA ILE A 880 22.52 32.99 -19.06
C ILE A 880 21.30 33.05 -19.98
N SER A 881 20.09 33.26 -19.44
CA SER A 881 18.84 33.33 -20.23
C SER A 881 18.92 34.28 -21.42
N ASP A 882 19.52 35.46 -21.24
CA ASP A 882 19.70 36.45 -22.32
C ASP A 882 20.58 35.97 -23.49
N ARG A 883 21.46 34.99 -23.26
CA ARG A 883 22.41 34.46 -24.26
C ARG A 883 21.83 33.29 -25.06
N VAL A 884 20.74 32.69 -24.57
CA VAL A 884 20.05 31.55 -25.21
C VAL A 884 18.62 31.89 -25.60
N ASP A 885 18.18 33.14 -25.41
CA ASP A 885 16.86 33.61 -25.85
C ASP A 885 16.80 33.65 -27.38
N PHE A 886 16.25 32.59 -27.95
CA PHE A 886 16.20 32.42 -29.39
C PHE A 886 15.32 33.47 -30.09
N ASN A 887 14.26 33.99 -29.45
CA ASN A 887 13.47 35.10 -30.01
C ASN A 887 14.31 36.37 -30.13
N LYS A 888 15.09 36.68 -29.09
CA LYS A 888 16.00 37.83 -29.08
C LYS A 888 17.12 37.65 -30.12
N ILE A 889 17.70 36.45 -30.22
CA ILE A 889 18.75 36.14 -31.20
C ILE A 889 18.24 36.35 -32.63
N LEU A 890 17.05 35.83 -32.96
CA LEU A 890 16.45 36.02 -34.29
C LEU A 890 16.15 37.49 -34.58
N ARG A 891 15.60 38.22 -33.60
CA ARG A 891 15.27 39.65 -33.75
C ARG A 891 16.51 40.50 -33.99
N VAL A 892 17.59 40.26 -33.24
CA VAL A 892 18.85 41.01 -33.35
C VAL A 892 19.63 40.60 -34.61
N GLY A 893 19.60 39.31 -34.96
CA GLY A 893 20.35 38.75 -36.09
C GLY A 893 19.82 39.12 -37.47
N ASN A 894 18.64 39.77 -37.55
CA ASN A 894 17.94 40.50 -38.63
C ASN A 894 17.92 39.95 -40.09
N THR A 895 18.91 39.16 -40.49
CA THR A 895 19.07 38.50 -41.79
C THR A 895 17.87 37.63 -42.20
N GLN A 896 17.28 36.90 -41.25
CA GLN A 896 16.15 35.98 -41.49
C GLN A 896 14.77 36.62 -41.25
N ASN A 897 14.69 37.89 -40.84
CA ASN A 897 13.41 38.56 -40.52
C ASN A 897 12.45 38.62 -41.72
N ILE A 898 12.97 38.64 -42.96
CA ILE A 898 12.15 38.62 -44.18
C ILE A 898 11.31 37.33 -44.30
N VAL A 899 11.85 36.18 -43.88
CA VAL A 899 11.15 34.89 -43.89
C VAL A 899 9.94 34.96 -42.95
N ILE A 900 10.13 35.53 -41.77
CA ILE A 900 9.08 35.69 -40.75
C ILE A 900 8.03 36.71 -41.21
N LEU A 901 8.45 37.78 -41.89
CA LEU A 901 7.54 38.77 -42.46
C LEU A 901 6.67 38.17 -43.57
N ILE A 902 7.25 37.42 -44.51
CA ILE A 902 6.49 36.72 -45.56
C ILE A 902 5.45 35.79 -44.92
N PHE A 903 5.86 35.02 -43.92
CA PHE A 903 4.96 34.14 -43.16
C PHE A 903 3.78 34.92 -42.54
N TYR A 904 4.06 36.01 -41.83
CA TYR A 904 3.04 36.87 -41.24
C TYR A 904 2.09 37.45 -42.30
N THR A 905 2.64 38.02 -43.38
CA THR A 905 1.87 38.67 -44.43
C THR A 905 1.00 37.68 -45.20
N ALA A 906 1.47 36.45 -45.43
CA ALA A 906 0.68 35.41 -46.08
C ALA A 906 -0.59 35.07 -45.27
N ILE A 907 -0.48 34.95 -43.95
CA ILE A 907 -1.62 34.70 -43.06
C ILE A 907 -2.60 35.87 -43.12
N ILE A 908 -2.12 37.11 -42.91
CA ILE A 908 -2.98 38.29 -42.90
C ILE A 908 -3.64 38.52 -44.27
N TYR A 909 -2.90 38.35 -45.37
CA TYR A 909 -3.41 38.47 -46.73
C TYR A 909 -4.55 37.48 -46.98
N HIS A 910 -4.37 36.23 -46.57
CA HIS A 910 -5.39 35.20 -46.72
C HIS A 910 -6.64 35.51 -45.89
N VAL A 911 -6.47 35.91 -44.62
CA VAL A 911 -7.58 36.29 -43.73
C VAL A 911 -8.34 37.49 -44.27
N ALA A 912 -7.64 38.54 -44.70
CA ALA A 912 -8.26 39.73 -45.30
C ALA A 912 -9.00 39.39 -46.60
N SER A 913 -8.48 38.46 -47.41
CA SER A 913 -9.14 37.97 -48.63
C SER A 913 -10.43 37.22 -48.31
N ILE A 914 -10.43 36.35 -47.29
CA ILE A 914 -11.64 35.68 -46.79
C ILE A 914 -12.70 36.69 -46.36
N MET A 915 -12.30 37.67 -45.54
CA MET A 915 -13.24 38.65 -45.01
C MET A 915 -13.84 39.52 -46.12
N LYS A 916 -13.03 39.96 -47.08
CA LYS A 916 -13.51 40.69 -48.26
C LYS A 916 -14.47 39.84 -49.10
N ALA A 917 -14.12 38.57 -49.35
CA ALA A 917 -14.96 37.65 -50.13
C ALA A 917 -16.30 37.29 -49.42
N LYS A 918 -16.37 37.43 -48.09
CA LYS A 918 -17.59 37.26 -47.28
C LYS A 918 -18.33 38.55 -46.95
N ASP A 919 -17.90 39.68 -47.48
CA ASP A 919 -18.48 41.00 -47.19
C ASP A 919 -18.48 41.33 -45.68
N LEU A 920 -17.43 40.92 -44.96
CA LEU A 920 -17.23 41.21 -43.54
C LEU A 920 -16.46 42.52 -43.35
N SER A 921 -16.78 43.26 -42.29
CA SER A 921 -16.08 44.51 -41.95
C SER A 921 -14.63 44.27 -41.50
N MET A 922 -13.73 45.22 -41.78
CA MET A 922 -12.34 45.16 -41.30
C MET A 922 -12.29 45.01 -39.76
N PRO A 923 -11.34 44.23 -39.22
CA PRO A 923 -11.31 43.93 -37.79
C PRO A 923 -10.85 45.13 -36.96
N ARG A 924 -11.41 45.28 -35.75
CA ARG A 924 -10.92 46.25 -34.77
C ARG A 924 -9.76 45.68 -33.94
N TYR A 925 -9.77 44.36 -33.73
CA TYR A 925 -8.75 43.63 -32.98
C TYR A 925 -8.36 42.33 -33.68
N ILE A 926 -7.06 42.04 -33.70
CA ILE A 926 -6.52 40.73 -34.06
C ILE A 926 -5.77 40.19 -32.85
N THR A 927 -6.22 39.04 -32.34
CA THR A 927 -5.52 38.34 -31.26
C THR A 927 -4.80 37.14 -31.85
N PHE A 928 -3.52 37.02 -31.52
CA PHE A 928 -2.72 35.86 -31.88
C PHE A 928 -2.56 34.95 -30.66
N SER A 929 -2.83 33.67 -30.90
CA SER A 929 -2.73 32.58 -29.93
C SER A 929 -1.96 31.39 -30.53
N GLY A 930 -1.80 30.30 -29.79
CA GLY A 930 -0.91 29.18 -30.11
C GLY A 930 0.58 29.49 -29.87
N ASN A 931 1.36 28.50 -29.45
CA ASN A 931 2.79 28.73 -29.17
C ASN A 931 3.58 29.23 -30.39
N GLY A 932 3.13 28.92 -31.61
CA GLY A 932 3.73 29.40 -32.84
C GLY A 932 3.58 30.91 -33.03
N SER A 933 2.58 31.56 -32.42
CA SER A 933 2.39 33.01 -32.57
C SER A 933 3.49 33.85 -31.96
N LYS A 934 4.33 33.28 -31.09
CA LYS A 934 5.50 33.97 -30.54
C LYS A 934 6.46 34.42 -31.64
N ILE A 935 6.46 33.75 -32.80
CA ILE A 935 7.26 34.15 -33.96
C ILE A 935 6.95 35.58 -34.43
N VAL A 936 5.72 36.06 -34.24
CA VAL A 936 5.31 37.42 -34.63
C VAL A 936 6.06 38.48 -33.80
N SER A 937 6.43 38.15 -32.56
CA SER A 937 7.20 39.05 -31.67
C SER A 937 8.66 39.24 -32.10
N ILE A 938 9.13 38.44 -33.06
CA ILE A 938 10.47 38.62 -33.66
C ILE A 938 10.48 39.85 -34.56
N LEU A 939 9.37 40.17 -35.24
CA LEU A 939 9.27 41.34 -36.12
C LEU A 939 9.24 42.65 -35.34
N THR A 940 8.44 42.72 -34.27
CA THR A 940 8.41 43.86 -33.37
C THR A 940 7.83 43.48 -32.02
N LEU A 941 8.25 44.20 -30.98
CA LEU A 941 7.67 44.13 -29.64
C LEU A 941 6.50 45.12 -29.46
N ASP A 942 6.41 46.16 -30.31
CA ASP A 942 5.34 47.15 -30.26
C ASP A 942 4.12 46.68 -31.06
N THR A 943 3.15 46.14 -30.33
CA THR A 943 1.86 45.68 -30.84
C THR A 943 0.72 46.65 -30.55
N SER A 944 1.03 47.86 -30.06
CA SER A 944 0.02 48.87 -29.77
C SER A 944 -0.77 49.25 -31.03
N SER A 945 -1.92 49.91 -30.88
CA SER A 945 -2.73 50.31 -32.03
C SER A 945 -2.01 51.26 -33.01
N ASN A 946 -0.99 51.96 -32.51
CA ASN A 946 -0.10 52.83 -33.29
C ASN A 946 1.25 52.18 -33.59
N GLY A 947 1.44 50.92 -33.19
CA GLY A 947 2.67 50.18 -33.42
C GLY A 947 2.87 49.81 -34.88
N VAL A 948 4.14 49.60 -35.23
CA VAL A 948 4.62 49.32 -36.58
C VAL A 948 3.87 48.14 -37.23
N LEU A 949 3.63 47.06 -36.48
CA LEU A 949 2.91 45.88 -37.00
C LEU A 949 1.43 46.19 -37.26
N SER A 950 0.80 46.98 -36.40
CA SER A 950 -0.60 47.40 -36.56
C SER A 950 -0.75 48.28 -37.79
N GLU A 951 0.19 49.21 -38.04
CA GLU A 951 0.21 50.03 -39.26
C GLU A 951 0.38 49.20 -40.53
N TYR A 952 1.38 48.31 -40.54
CA TYR A 952 1.61 47.41 -41.67
C TYR A 952 0.38 46.55 -41.99
N THR A 953 -0.27 46.02 -40.95
CA THR A 953 -1.50 45.21 -41.09
C THR A 953 -2.67 46.04 -41.61
N ARG A 954 -2.84 47.29 -41.17
CA ARG A 954 -3.86 48.19 -41.74
C ARG A 954 -3.63 48.47 -43.22
N LYS A 955 -2.37 48.60 -43.66
CA LYS A 955 -2.04 48.77 -45.08
C LYS A 955 -2.42 47.54 -45.88
N ILE A 956 -2.17 46.33 -45.37
CA ILE A 956 -2.60 45.08 -46.01
C ILE A 956 -4.13 45.07 -46.21
N PHE A 957 -4.91 45.30 -45.14
CA PHE A 957 -6.37 45.35 -45.23
C PHE A 957 -6.87 46.45 -46.16
N SER A 958 -6.32 47.67 -46.07
CA SER A 958 -6.74 48.81 -46.89
C SER A 958 -6.53 48.54 -48.37
N LYS A 959 -5.37 47.96 -48.73
CA LYS A 959 -5.02 47.64 -50.11
C LYS A 959 -5.88 46.49 -50.66
N ILE A 960 -6.17 45.47 -49.85
CA ILE A 960 -7.07 44.38 -50.24
C ILE A 960 -8.51 44.89 -50.42
N TYR A 961 -9.05 45.67 -49.48
CA TYR A 961 -10.42 46.18 -49.55
C TYR A 961 -10.58 47.32 -50.56
N ASN A 962 -9.48 47.96 -50.97
CA ASN A 962 -9.48 49.18 -51.79
C ASN A 962 -10.23 50.35 -51.12
N THR A 963 -10.14 50.43 -49.78
CA THR A 963 -10.72 51.50 -48.96
C THR A 963 -9.77 51.83 -47.79
N PRO A 964 -9.77 53.07 -47.26
CA PRO A 964 -8.98 53.40 -46.08
C PRO A 964 -9.42 52.61 -44.85
N PHE A 965 -8.46 52.22 -44.00
CA PHE A 965 -8.76 51.63 -42.70
C PHE A 965 -9.50 52.62 -41.79
N ASP A 966 -10.37 52.11 -40.92
CA ASP A 966 -11.15 52.91 -39.96
C ASP A 966 -10.26 53.75 -39.03
N SER A 967 -10.70 54.99 -38.74
CA SER A 967 -9.95 55.96 -37.93
C SER A 967 -9.73 55.54 -36.49
N ASN A 968 -10.54 54.61 -35.97
CA ASN A 968 -10.33 54.07 -34.64
C ASN A 968 -9.02 53.23 -34.61
N GLY A 969 -8.58 52.66 -35.74
CA GLY A 969 -7.32 51.92 -35.91
C GLY A 969 -7.47 50.40 -35.78
N LEU A 970 -6.35 49.69 -35.55
CA LEU A 970 -6.31 48.24 -35.35
C LEU A 970 -5.47 47.92 -34.11
N GLY A 971 -6.00 47.17 -33.15
CA GLY A 971 -5.22 46.64 -32.03
C GLY A 971 -4.77 45.21 -32.30
N ILE A 972 -3.46 44.94 -32.20
CA ILE A 972 -2.92 43.58 -32.27
C ILE A 972 -2.54 43.14 -30.85
N LYS A 973 -2.93 41.93 -30.46
CA LYS A 973 -2.58 41.37 -29.16
C LYS A 973 -2.01 39.98 -29.32
N ILE A 974 -0.76 39.79 -28.91
CA ILE A 974 -0.12 38.49 -28.84
C ILE A 974 -0.22 38.02 -27.40
N ALA A 975 -0.85 36.88 -27.14
CA ALA A 975 -0.88 36.32 -25.78
C ALA A 975 0.53 35.96 -25.31
N GLU A 976 0.92 36.39 -24.09
CA GLU A 976 2.18 35.94 -23.47
C GLU A 976 2.24 34.41 -23.34
N ASN A 977 1.11 33.81 -22.96
CA ASN A 977 0.94 32.36 -22.94
C ASN A 977 -0.42 31.97 -23.54
N PRO A 978 -0.44 31.65 -24.85
CA PRO A 978 -1.68 31.43 -25.57
C PRO A 978 -2.55 30.27 -25.07
N LYS A 979 -1.93 29.19 -24.57
CA LYS A 979 -2.65 28.04 -24.01
C LYS A 979 -3.48 28.39 -22.77
N ILE A 980 -3.07 29.43 -22.05
CA ILE A 980 -3.83 29.97 -20.92
C ILE A 980 -5.13 30.61 -21.42
N ALA A 981 -5.12 31.33 -22.55
CA ALA A 981 -6.32 32.00 -23.06
C ALA A 981 -7.42 31.00 -23.46
N THR A 982 -7.05 29.89 -24.10
CA THR A 982 -7.97 28.78 -24.43
C THR A 982 -8.65 28.23 -23.18
N CYS A 983 -7.86 27.85 -22.17
CA CYS A 983 -8.40 27.26 -20.94
C CYS A 983 -9.25 28.27 -20.14
N LYS A 984 -8.81 29.52 -20.02
CA LYS A 984 -9.58 30.58 -19.34
C LYS A 984 -10.91 30.87 -20.05
N GLY A 985 -10.93 30.83 -21.38
CA GLY A 985 -12.16 31.00 -22.16
C GLY A 985 -13.16 29.86 -21.98
N GLY A 986 -12.67 28.63 -21.86
CA GLY A 986 -13.53 27.48 -21.55
C GLY A 986 -14.09 27.52 -20.13
N LEU A 987 -13.34 28.03 -19.15
CA LEU A 987 -13.84 28.20 -17.77
C LEU A 987 -14.84 29.35 -17.63
N SER A 988 -14.68 30.45 -18.39
CA SER A 988 -15.55 31.62 -18.27
C SER A 988 -16.93 31.40 -18.91
N GLN A 989 -16.98 30.68 -20.03
CA GLN A 989 -18.21 30.45 -20.79
C GLN A 989 -18.26 29.00 -21.32
N PRO A 990 -18.35 27.99 -20.44
CA PRO A 990 -18.38 26.59 -20.82
C PRO A 990 -19.66 26.29 -21.61
N GLU A 991 -19.49 25.85 -22.86
CA GLU A 991 -20.59 25.53 -23.76
C GLU A 991 -20.18 24.35 -24.63
N GLU A 992 -21.05 23.34 -24.72
CA GLU A 992 -20.79 22.18 -25.56
C GLU A 992 -20.79 22.59 -27.04
N GLN A 993 -19.67 22.36 -27.70
CA GLN A 993 -19.51 22.56 -29.15
C GLN A 993 -19.14 21.21 -29.74
N THR A 994 -19.93 20.74 -30.71
CA THR A 994 -19.67 19.46 -31.40
C THR A 994 -19.15 19.73 -32.82
N PRO A 995 -18.36 18.82 -33.41
CA PRO A 995 -17.86 18.98 -34.78
C PRO A 995 -18.96 19.30 -35.80
N SER A 996 -20.14 18.67 -35.67
CA SER A 996 -21.28 18.90 -36.56
C SER A 996 -21.87 20.30 -36.44
N GLY A 997 -21.93 20.84 -35.22
CA GLY A 997 -22.42 22.21 -34.98
C GLY A 997 -21.47 23.28 -35.49
N VAL A 998 -20.16 23.00 -35.52
CA VAL A 998 -19.12 23.93 -35.95
C VAL A 998 -18.89 23.87 -37.47
N LYS A 999 -19.25 22.75 -38.12
CA LYS A 999 -19.07 22.55 -39.56
C LYS A 999 -19.74 23.62 -40.42
N SER A 1000 -20.88 24.16 -39.99
CA SER A 1000 -21.60 25.23 -40.71
C SER A 1000 -20.85 26.57 -40.73
N LEU A 1001 -19.92 26.78 -39.81
CA LEU A 1001 -19.10 27.98 -39.72
C LEU A 1001 -17.79 27.86 -40.52
N ARG A 1002 -17.42 26.64 -40.98
CA ARG A 1002 -16.14 26.38 -41.63
C ARG A 1002 -16.13 26.93 -43.06
N LEU A 1003 -15.08 27.66 -43.41
CA LEU A 1003 -14.83 28.20 -44.74
C LEU A 1003 -13.45 27.79 -45.24
N ILE A 1004 -13.36 27.49 -46.54
CA ILE A 1004 -12.09 27.24 -47.23
C ILE A 1004 -12.07 28.12 -48.47
N LEU A 1005 -11.17 29.11 -48.51
CA LEU A 1005 -11.00 29.98 -49.67
C LEU A 1005 -10.27 29.20 -50.77
N LYS A 1006 -10.86 29.19 -51.96
CA LYS A 1006 -10.34 28.46 -53.10
C LYS A 1006 -9.09 29.14 -53.65
N SER A 1007 -8.00 28.39 -53.75
CA SER A 1007 -6.68 28.93 -54.11
C SER A 1007 -6.55 29.33 -55.58
N THR A 1008 -7.51 29.00 -56.43
CA THR A 1008 -7.46 29.31 -57.87
C THR A 1008 -7.90 30.73 -58.21
N ASP A 1009 -8.60 31.42 -57.31
CA ASP A 1009 -9.08 32.79 -57.54
C ASP A 1009 -9.08 33.70 -56.29
N ASN A 1010 -8.80 33.14 -55.09
CA ASN A 1010 -8.84 33.84 -53.80
C ASN A 1010 -10.13 34.64 -53.52
N LYS A 1011 -11.25 34.22 -54.12
CA LYS A 1011 -12.55 34.90 -54.04
C LYS A 1011 -13.70 33.95 -53.77
N THR A 1012 -13.66 32.74 -54.33
CA THR A 1012 -14.69 31.73 -54.15
C THR A 1012 -14.36 30.78 -53.00
N PHE A 1013 -15.39 30.13 -52.45
CA PHE A 1013 -15.23 29.18 -51.35
C PHE A 1013 -15.50 27.76 -51.85
N ILE A 1014 -14.71 26.82 -51.34
CA ILE A 1014 -14.94 25.40 -51.54
C ILE A 1014 -16.17 24.99 -50.71
N VAL A 1015 -17.20 24.47 -51.38
CA VAL A 1015 -18.43 23.98 -50.73
C VAL A 1015 -18.50 22.46 -50.78
N ASP A 1016 -18.35 21.88 -51.98
CA ASP A 1016 -18.60 20.46 -52.23
C ASP A 1016 -17.54 19.78 -53.13
N GLU A 1017 -16.42 20.44 -53.38
CA GLU A 1017 -15.34 19.85 -54.19
C GLU A 1017 -14.62 18.74 -53.41
N ASP A 1018 -14.30 17.66 -54.10
CA ASP A 1018 -13.48 16.55 -53.60
C ASP A 1018 -12.06 16.61 -54.19
N TYR A 1019 -11.13 15.87 -53.58
CA TYR A 1019 -9.76 15.82 -54.10
C TYR A 1019 -9.69 15.22 -55.51
N LYS A 1020 -10.63 14.35 -55.90
CA LYS A 1020 -10.74 13.79 -57.24
C LYS A 1020 -10.96 14.87 -58.29
N SER A 1021 -11.84 15.84 -58.04
CA SER A 1021 -12.08 16.97 -58.94
C SER A 1021 -10.82 17.81 -59.17
N ILE A 1022 -9.95 17.90 -58.16
CA ILE A 1022 -8.63 18.55 -58.27
C ILE A 1022 -7.64 17.67 -59.03
N ILE A 1023 -7.61 16.37 -58.78
CA ILE A 1023 -6.73 15.40 -59.48
C ILE A 1023 -7.06 15.37 -60.98
N ASP A 1024 -8.35 15.28 -61.32
CA ASP A 1024 -8.83 15.21 -62.70
C ASP A 1024 -8.47 16.49 -63.50
N ASN A 1025 -8.32 17.64 -62.81
CA ASN A 1025 -7.95 18.94 -63.41
C ASN A 1025 -6.64 19.50 -62.84
N ARG A 1026 -5.71 18.63 -62.44
CA ARG A 1026 -4.54 18.98 -61.62
C ARG A 1026 -3.72 20.12 -62.18
N ASP A 1027 -3.35 20.06 -63.46
CA ASP A 1027 -2.51 21.08 -64.08
C ASP A 1027 -3.18 22.47 -64.08
N GLU A 1028 -4.46 22.55 -64.41
CA GLU A 1028 -5.19 23.82 -64.41
C GLU A 1028 -5.31 24.39 -62.99
N TYR A 1029 -5.67 23.55 -62.02
CA TYR A 1029 -5.82 23.94 -60.63
C TYR A 1029 -4.48 24.43 -60.05
N VAL A 1030 -3.39 23.70 -60.31
CA VAL A 1030 -2.04 24.05 -59.89
C VAL A 1030 -1.58 25.35 -60.54
N ASN A 1031 -1.74 25.51 -61.86
CA ASN A 1031 -1.31 26.73 -62.57
C ASN A 1031 -2.07 27.97 -62.05
N LYS A 1032 -3.39 27.87 -61.84
CA LYS A 1032 -4.18 28.97 -61.25
C LYS A 1032 -3.76 29.27 -59.81
N THR A 1033 -3.45 28.23 -59.02
CA THR A 1033 -2.93 28.42 -57.66
C THR A 1033 -1.58 29.12 -57.67
N VAL A 1034 -0.68 28.77 -58.60
CA VAL A 1034 0.61 29.45 -58.77
C VAL A 1034 0.40 30.92 -59.11
N GLN A 1035 -0.49 31.24 -60.06
CA GLN A 1035 -0.80 32.63 -60.40
C GLN A 1035 -1.25 33.44 -59.17
N GLN A 1036 -2.11 32.86 -58.33
CA GLN A 1036 -2.57 33.54 -57.11
C GLN A 1036 -1.45 33.72 -56.06
N VAL A 1037 -0.47 32.82 -56.02
CA VAL A 1037 0.72 32.98 -55.17
C VAL A 1037 1.67 34.05 -55.73
N GLU A 1038 1.83 34.14 -57.06
CA GLU A 1038 2.60 35.21 -57.71
C GLU A 1038 1.98 36.58 -57.42
N GLU A 1039 0.66 36.71 -57.56
CA GLU A 1039 -0.09 37.93 -57.20
C GLU A 1039 0.09 38.31 -55.72
N PHE A 1040 0.22 37.32 -54.82
CA PHE A 1040 0.55 37.57 -53.41
C PHE A 1040 1.97 38.12 -53.22
N PHE A 1041 2.98 37.56 -53.90
CA PHE A 1041 4.35 38.07 -53.80
C PHE A 1041 4.49 39.45 -54.41
N GLU A 1042 3.85 39.72 -55.55
CA GLU A 1042 3.76 41.06 -56.13
C GLU A 1042 3.11 42.04 -55.15
N PHE A 1043 2.01 41.63 -54.50
CA PHE A 1043 1.37 42.41 -53.45
C PHE A 1043 2.34 42.70 -52.29
N LEU A 1044 3.01 41.68 -51.75
CA LEU A 1044 3.96 41.81 -50.64
C LEU A 1044 5.08 42.81 -50.97
N PHE A 1045 5.75 42.65 -52.11
CA PHE A 1045 6.89 43.50 -52.46
C PHE A 1045 6.45 44.91 -52.85
N SER A 1046 5.25 45.07 -53.42
CA SER A 1046 4.68 46.40 -53.64
C SER A 1046 4.44 47.19 -52.34
N LEU A 1047 4.20 46.50 -51.21
CA LEU A 1047 4.06 47.15 -49.90
C LEU A 1047 5.38 47.75 -49.41
N ASN A 1048 6.54 47.23 -49.82
CA ASN A 1048 7.83 47.79 -49.41
C ASN A 1048 8.01 49.25 -49.89
N GLY A 1049 7.46 49.58 -51.07
CA GLY A 1049 7.44 50.95 -51.57
C GLY A 1049 6.54 51.91 -50.78
N GLU A 1050 5.49 51.39 -50.15
CA GLU A 1050 4.53 52.17 -49.35
C GLU A 1050 4.82 52.14 -47.84
N PHE A 1051 5.60 51.16 -47.39
CA PHE A 1051 5.97 50.88 -46.02
C PHE A 1051 7.36 50.27 -46.01
N ASN A 1052 8.37 51.12 -45.82
CA ASN A 1052 9.77 50.71 -45.89
C ASN A 1052 10.06 49.59 -44.88
N LEU A 1053 10.29 48.37 -45.37
CA LEU A 1053 10.46 47.18 -44.53
C LEU A 1053 11.76 47.21 -43.73
N ARG A 1054 12.80 47.86 -44.25
CA ARG A 1054 14.09 48.01 -43.58
C ARG A 1054 13.98 48.93 -42.37
N ASP A 1055 13.42 50.12 -42.55
CA ASP A 1055 13.35 51.13 -41.49
C ASP A 1055 12.41 50.70 -40.35
N ASN A 1056 11.38 49.94 -40.69
CA ASN A 1056 10.33 49.53 -39.75
C ASN A 1056 10.58 48.17 -39.07
N PHE A 1057 11.12 47.18 -39.79
CA PHE A 1057 11.35 45.82 -39.27
C PHE A 1057 12.84 45.40 -39.21
N GLY A 1058 13.76 46.31 -39.54
CA GLY A 1058 15.20 46.05 -39.50
C GLY A 1058 15.69 45.05 -40.54
N ILE A 1059 14.90 44.77 -41.58
CA ILE A 1059 15.23 43.77 -42.61
C ILE A 1059 16.34 44.31 -43.53
N GLU A 1060 17.39 43.54 -43.73
CA GLU A 1060 18.52 43.94 -44.59
C GLU A 1060 18.12 44.01 -46.07
N HIS A 1061 18.69 44.98 -46.80
CA HIS A 1061 18.40 45.18 -48.23
C HIS A 1061 18.74 43.91 -49.04
N ASN A 1062 19.87 43.27 -48.74
CA ASN A 1062 20.29 42.04 -49.40
C ASN A 1062 19.29 40.89 -49.17
N SER A 1063 18.64 40.83 -48.00
CA SER A 1063 17.61 39.82 -47.71
C SER A 1063 16.32 40.10 -48.49
N ILE A 1064 15.95 41.37 -48.69
CA ILE A 1064 14.80 41.75 -49.52
C ILE A 1064 15.08 41.40 -50.99
N ASP A 1065 16.23 41.79 -51.53
CA ASP A 1065 16.61 41.51 -52.93
C ASP A 1065 16.69 40.00 -53.18
N LEU A 1066 17.20 39.25 -52.20
CA LEU A 1066 17.23 37.80 -52.29
C LEU A 1066 15.82 37.21 -52.28
N ALA A 1067 14.93 37.70 -51.42
CA ALA A 1067 13.54 37.26 -51.38
C ALA A 1067 12.82 37.55 -52.71
N GLU A 1068 13.01 38.72 -53.32
CA GLU A 1068 12.44 39.05 -54.64
C GLU A 1068 12.89 38.09 -55.74
N ASN A 1069 14.11 37.54 -55.64
CA ASN A 1069 14.63 36.57 -56.60
C ASN A 1069 14.20 35.12 -56.33
N ILE A 1070 14.06 34.73 -55.06
CA ILE A 1070 13.77 33.33 -54.67
C ILE A 1070 12.26 33.05 -54.65
N CYS A 1071 11.42 34.02 -54.28
CA CYS A 1071 9.99 33.77 -54.07
C CYS A 1071 9.22 33.34 -55.32
N TYR A 1072 9.74 33.60 -56.52
CA TYR A 1072 9.10 33.20 -57.79
C TYR A 1072 9.63 31.89 -58.36
N LYS A 1073 10.61 31.23 -57.71
CA LYS A 1073 11.21 30.00 -58.21
C LYS A 1073 10.44 28.77 -57.75
N ASP A 1074 10.34 27.78 -58.64
CA ASP A 1074 9.82 26.44 -58.36
C ASP A 1074 8.40 26.37 -57.77
N LEU A 1075 7.59 27.43 -57.89
CA LEU A 1075 6.24 27.51 -57.32
C LEU A 1075 5.35 26.32 -57.71
N LYS A 1076 5.32 25.98 -59.01
CA LYS A 1076 4.58 24.82 -59.52
C LYS A 1076 5.04 23.51 -58.87
N THR A 1077 6.34 23.37 -58.63
CA THR A 1077 6.92 22.18 -57.97
C THR A 1077 6.44 22.11 -56.52
N TYR A 1078 6.46 23.22 -55.79
CA TYR A 1078 6.04 23.26 -54.39
C TYR A 1078 4.55 23.02 -54.21
N VAL A 1079 3.68 23.58 -55.06
CA VAL A 1079 2.24 23.28 -55.03
C VAL A 1079 2.00 21.78 -55.27
N ASN A 1080 2.68 21.19 -56.26
CA ASN A 1080 2.56 19.75 -56.54
C ASN A 1080 3.05 18.89 -55.37
N ARG A 1081 4.19 19.22 -54.76
CA ARG A 1081 4.71 18.47 -53.60
C ARG A 1081 3.76 18.57 -52.41
N GLY A 1082 3.23 19.76 -52.11
CA GLY A 1082 2.23 19.95 -51.06
C GLY A 1082 0.97 19.12 -51.32
N LEU A 1083 0.49 19.11 -52.56
CA LEU A 1083 -0.65 18.30 -52.97
C LEU A 1083 -0.35 16.79 -52.86
N ASP A 1084 0.80 16.33 -53.31
CA ASP A 1084 1.22 14.92 -53.22
C ASP A 1084 1.35 14.48 -51.76
N CYS A 1085 1.85 15.35 -50.87
CA CYS A 1085 1.86 15.08 -49.43
C CYS A 1085 0.42 14.95 -48.90
N LYS A 1086 -0.49 15.85 -49.28
CA LYS A 1086 -1.89 15.78 -48.84
C LYS A 1086 -2.59 14.52 -49.34
N LEU A 1087 -2.39 14.15 -50.60
CA LEU A 1087 -3.00 12.97 -51.23
C LEU A 1087 -2.53 11.64 -50.65
N LYS A 1088 -1.45 11.62 -49.85
CA LYS A 1088 -1.07 10.43 -49.07
C LYS A 1088 -1.94 10.22 -47.82
N GLU A 1089 -2.67 11.26 -47.39
CA GLU A 1089 -3.46 11.25 -46.15
C GLU A 1089 -4.96 11.17 -46.40
N VAL A 1090 -5.42 11.46 -47.62
CA VAL A 1090 -6.84 11.54 -48.00
C VAL A 1090 -7.13 10.62 -49.18
N ALA A 1091 -8.34 10.07 -49.22
CA ALA A 1091 -8.84 9.38 -50.40
C ALA A 1091 -9.29 10.40 -51.47
N PRO A 1092 -9.26 10.06 -52.77
CA PRO A 1092 -9.73 10.96 -53.83
C PRO A 1092 -11.18 11.46 -53.62
N GLN A 1093 -12.03 10.66 -52.98
CA GLN A 1093 -13.44 11.01 -52.76
C GLN A 1093 -13.66 11.88 -51.52
N ASP A 1094 -12.62 12.14 -50.73
CA ASP A 1094 -12.71 13.02 -49.57
C ASP A 1094 -12.89 14.46 -50.04
N LYS A 1095 -13.70 15.23 -49.29
CA LYS A 1095 -13.91 16.64 -49.55
C LYS A 1095 -12.61 17.40 -49.33
N VAL A 1096 -12.40 18.46 -50.08
CA VAL A 1096 -11.23 19.33 -49.88
C VAL A 1096 -11.39 20.05 -48.54
N GLU A 1097 -10.41 19.88 -47.65
CA GLU A 1097 -10.50 20.33 -46.26
C GLU A 1097 -9.65 21.59 -45.96
N GLU A 1098 -8.77 21.98 -46.88
CA GLU A 1098 -7.88 23.13 -46.70
C GLU A 1098 -7.53 23.80 -48.03
N THR A 1099 -7.01 25.02 -47.96
CA THR A 1099 -6.57 25.80 -49.12
C THR A 1099 -5.16 25.38 -49.56
N MET A 1100 -4.92 25.31 -50.88
CA MET A 1100 -3.60 24.98 -51.44
C MET A 1100 -2.70 26.22 -51.61
N PHE A 1101 -3.21 27.41 -51.31
CA PHE A 1101 -2.49 28.69 -51.41
C PHE A 1101 -1.15 28.67 -50.67
N PHE A 1102 -1.11 28.05 -49.49
CA PHE A 1102 0.08 27.99 -48.65
C PHE A 1102 1.11 26.93 -49.05
N TYR A 1103 0.78 26.03 -49.98
CA TYR A 1103 1.68 24.94 -50.34
C TYR A 1103 2.96 25.49 -50.99
N ALA A 1104 2.81 26.39 -51.96
CA ALA A 1104 3.98 27.00 -52.60
C ALA A 1104 4.80 27.85 -51.62
N ILE A 1105 4.11 28.64 -50.79
CA ILE A 1105 4.73 29.56 -49.83
C ILE A 1105 5.57 28.78 -48.81
N SER A 1106 5.10 27.63 -48.32
CA SER A 1106 5.88 26.78 -47.39
C SER A 1106 7.21 26.31 -48.00
N GLY A 1107 7.19 25.92 -49.27
CA GLY A 1107 8.42 25.54 -49.99
C GLY A 1107 9.37 26.72 -50.20
N VAL A 1108 8.81 27.89 -50.54
CA VAL A 1108 9.57 29.14 -50.70
C VAL A 1108 10.25 29.58 -49.41
N LEU A 1109 9.55 29.54 -48.27
CA LEU A 1109 10.12 29.94 -46.97
C LEU A 1109 11.34 29.10 -46.61
N HIS A 1110 11.26 27.78 -46.82
CA HIS A 1110 12.38 26.87 -46.59
C HIS A 1110 13.55 27.18 -47.52
N ALA A 1111 13.30 27.31 -48.83
CA ALA A 1111 14.34 27.64 -49.81
C ALA A 1111 15.01 28.99 -49.55
N LEU A 1112 14.24 30.00 -49.16
CA LEU A 1112 14.74 31.33 -48.81
C LEU A 1112 15.61 31.29 -47.55
N ALA A 1113 15.14 30.61 -46.50
CA ALA A 1113 15.90 30.46 -45.26
C ALA A 1113 17.26 29.79 -45.50
N ASP A 1114 17.28 28.76 -46.34
CA ASP A 1114 18.49 28.04 -46.75
C ASP A 1114 19.45 28.91 -47.54
N GLU A 1115 18.95 29.67 -48.52
CA GLU A 1115 19.79 30.54 -49.34
C GLU A 1115 20.40 31.69 -48.52
N ILE A 1116 19.63 32.26 -47.58
CA ILE A 1116 20.14 33.27 -46.62
C ILE A 1116 21.25 32.65 -45.76
N CYS A 1117 21.03 31.46 -45.21
CA CYS A 1117 22.04 30.77 -44.40
C CYS A 1117 23.32 30.52 -45.19
N ASN A 1118 23.23 29.97 -46.40
CA ASN A 1118 24.38 29.66 -47.25
C ASN A 1118 25.21 30.91 -47.57
N LYS A 1119 24.56 32.04 -47.90
CA LYS A 1119 25.26 33.31 -48.15
C LYS A 1119 25.97 33.84 -46.91
N ASN A 1120 25.33 33.76 -45.74
CA ASN A 1120 25.93 34.22 -44.49
C ASN A 1120 27.13 33.35 -44.07
N SER A 1121 27.10 32.04 -44.36
CA SER A 1121 28.23 31.12 -44.11
C SER A 1121 29.43 31.35 -45.03
N VAL A 1122 29.22 31.82 -46.26
CA VAL A 1122 30.31 32.15 -47.20
C VAL A 1122 31.02 33.45 -46.81
N ASN A 1123 30.28 34.43 -46.28
CA ASN A 1123 30.84 35.72 -45.84
C ASN A 1123 31.58 35.66 -44.50
N SER A 1124 31.48 34.57 -43.73
CA SER A 1124 32.16 34.39 -42.44
C SER A 1124 33.48 33.61 -42.53
N ASN A 1125 33.82 33.07 -43.72
CA ASN A 1125 35.08 32.39 -44.03
C ASN A 1125 36.05 33.23 -44.88
N ASN A 1126 35.69 34.49 -45.16
CA ASN A 1126 36.56 35.55 -45.69
C ASN A 1126 36.75 36.62 -44.62
#